data_AF-A0A7V6UD09-F1
#
_entry.id   AF-A0A7V6UD09-F1
#
_cell.length_a   1.000
_cell.length_b   1.000
_cell.length_c   1.000
_cell.angle_alpha   90.00
_cell.angle_beta   90.00
_cell.angle_gamma   90.00
#
_symmetry.space_group_name_H-M   'P 1'
#
loop_
_entity.id
_entity.type
_entity.pdbx_description
1 polymer ?
#
loop_
_entity_poly.entity_id
_entity_poly.type
_entity_poly.pdbx_seq_one_letter_code
_entity_poly.pdbx_strand_id
1 'polypeptide(L)'
;MSFKGKNRIISIILITFICISTITYQFFPQWKSFALAAESTYTAKELADRAIQFINEKYKAGEKIDGYTAYVLELAGEDLSSEKWTRDGISLQQEVLSTADNITVNNAVYNTKTIAQTLMALSQWQDTDRMEKLANILKARHSANGFENSVYSDMWAYIALGEAGKIGEISADDAKKYILSKQSKAQGTAGAWGETWEVTFYPDFMSTAQAIRALSYLPGASGDAQIQAAINSGLAYMKAQLQPDGSVYTTTPYPDDPVVDTAETIVTLEKLDMDPKSWKSSDGNTPVDYMLKNALNPDGSFGSMKNTLDAAEALSAFLLLEGESDSGSGGSTVPGTVQKKIEVYIAVVGKNNDLLFAPDSVTLSSDDKWGLTALGALDATGLDYVDDDGFVKSIEGQANSGMNGWMYKVNNSIPTVKASEKTLSEGDRVIWWYSTDYSSNGPTWSSLSSLSTATVETAAVSSDLKEQNKKLPEMLQASEEALTALGNIEKALGLKQDDKKPLEDLKSAAVVVQGERSYIDINDLKAQKLKLDGNRVDIEDNVTAGNGAVLMDAGHEVGLVIPADALSKDTKISIQEVDNEPANKDADESLKKMPQGFGLASGIYDFAPDGTIFKTPVTITLKVILPPIVKPENASLACYDEKTERWAAVPAVLDLSKSLVIARVKHFSKYAVMIKDEKKSFTDIGESFAWAKDYIETLAGAGILSGVDGARFEPGRPVTRAEFVTMLQKAMGLAKPQQETSFVDVEKGAWYFDAVLAASAAGLISGYKDGTFRPNDTITREEISVILSRALKLSGQEQSGDFKDKDNISSWSKSAVFAAVEKGLLKGYEDGTFRPKNAVNRAECAVLIYRMLDMK
;
A
#
# COMPACT_ATOMS: atom_id res chain seq x y z
N MET A 1 -62.34 2.69 -52.22
CA MET A 1 -63.28 2.82 -51.08
C MET A 1 -62.47 3.27 -49.88
N SER A 2 -62.57 4.54 -49.50
CA SER A 2 -63.42 5.04 -48.40
C SER A 2 -62.65 4.97 -47.06
N PHE A 3 -62.48 6.01 -46.25
CA PHE A 3 -62.85 7.42 -46.27
C PHE A 3 -61.93 8.14 -45.27
N LYS A 4 -61.63 9.41 -45.56
CA LYS A 4 -61.42 10.58 -44.67
C LYS A 4 -61.44 10.32 -43.15
N GLY A 5 -60.60 10.93 -42.31
CA GLY A 5 -59.71 12.06 -42.50
C GLY A 5 -59.59 12.90 -41.21
N LYS A 6 -58.62 13.82 -41.22
CA LYS A 6 -58.43 15.01 -40.38
C LYS A 6 -57.98 14.75 -38.93
N ASN A 7 -56.70 14.98 -38.63
CA ASN A 7 -56.04 16.28 -38.35
C ASN A 7 -56.13 16.66 -36.87
N ARG A 8 -55.03 16.51 -36.12
CA ARG A 8 -54.23 17.58 -35.49
C ARG A 8 -53.34 16.97 -34.39
N ILE A 9 -52.03 16.95 -34.60
CA ILE A 9 -51.02 17.88 -34.02
C ILE A 9 -50.56 17.44 -32.61
N ILE A 10 -49.28 17.02 -32.58
CA ILE A 10 -48.26 17.10 -31.51
C ILE A 10 -48.31 16.04 -30.38
N SER A 11 -47.36 15.10 -30.56
CA SER A 11 -46.36 14.56 -29.61
C SER A 11 -46.80 13.81 -28.33
N ILE A 12 -46.37 12.54 -28.20
CA ILE A 12 -45.39 12.05 -27.20
C ILE A 12 -45.35 10.48 -27.15
N ILE A 13 -44.17 9.91 -27.46
CA ILE A 13 -43.46 8.78 -26.79
C ILE A 13 -43.86 7.27 -26.97
N LEU A 14 -42.88 6.52 -27.52
CA LEU A 14 -42.34 5.16 -27.23
C LEU A 14 -43.01 3.80 -27.59
N ILE A 15 -42.10 2.83 -27.88
CA ILE A 15 -42.13 1.35 -27.71
C ILE A 15 -42.82 0.56 -28.87
N THR A 16 -42.30 -0.51 -29.52
CA THR A 16 -41.22 -1.55 -29.39
C THR A 16 -41.03 -2.18 -30.81
N PHE A 17 -39.83 -2.43 -31.35
CA PHE A 17 -38.92 -3.62 -31.24
C PHE A 17 -39.38 -4.96 -31.91
N ILE A 18 -38.45 -5.56 -32.71
CA ILE A 18 -38.29 -7.00 -33.13
C ILE A 18 -39.06 -7.46 -34.40
N CYS A 19 -38.51 -8.15 -35.43
CA CYS A 19 -37.17 -8.57 -35.89
C CYS A 19 -37.28 -9.39 -37.22
N ILE A 20 -36.17 -9.48 -37.99
CA ILE A 20 -35.63 -10.64 -38.77
C ILE A 20 -36.47 -11.13 -39.98
N SER A 21 -35.99 -11.48 -41.20
CA SER A 21 -34.73 -11.84 -41.91
C SER A 21 -35.04 -11.71 -43.44
N THR A 22 -34.15 -11.57 -44.43
CA THR A 22 -33.12 -12.49 -45.00
C THR A 22 -32.44 -11.82 -46.23
N ILE A 23 -31.13 -12.06 -46.41
CA ILE A 23 -30.35 -12.31 -47.66
C ILE A 23 -30.28 -11.21 -48.76
N THR A 24 -29.06 -10.73 -49.06
CA THR A 24 -28.36 -10.89 -50.37
C THR A 24 -26.89 -10.47 -50.31
N TYR A 25 -26.02 -11.37 -50.78
CA TYR A 25 -24.62 -11.13 -51.18
C TYR A 25 -24.57 -10.43 -52.55
N GLN A 26 -23.67 -9.45 -52.74
CA GLN A 26 -22.60 -9.44 -53.77
C GLN A 26 -21.94 -8.05 -53.94
N PHE A 27 -20.64 -8.10 -54.28
CA PHE A 27 -19.69 -7.04 -54.64
C PHE A 27 -18.98 -6.31 -53.48
N PHE A 28 -17.72 -6.68 -53.21
CA PHE A 28 -16.48 -5.92 -53.50
C PHE A 28 -15.24 -6.72 -53.01
N PRO A 29 -14.04 -6.51 -53.58
CA PRO A 29 -12.93 -7.46 -53.63
C PRO A 29 -12.00 -7.40 -52.41
N GLN A 30 -11.15 -8.42 -52.33
CA GLN A 30 -10.13 -8.65 -51.32
C GLN A 30 -9.21 -7.44 -51.10
N TRP A 31 -9.20 -6.94 -49.87
CA TRP A 31 -8.00 -6.38 -49.25
C TRP A 31 -7.60 -7.29 -48.09
N LYS A 32 -6.64 -8.19 -48.37
CA LYS A 32 -5.76 -8.72 -47.34
C LYS A 32 -4.96 -7.52 -46.82
N SER A 33 -5.21 -7.12 -45.59
CA SER A 33 -4.27 -6.28 -44.85
C SER A 33 -3.01 -7.11 -44.61
N PHE A 34 -2.00 -6.88 -45.44
CA PHE A 34 -0.61 -7.17 -45.10
C PHE A 34 -0.23 -6.27 -43.91
N ALA A 35 -0.33 -6.81 -42.71
CA ALA A 35 0.60 -6.47 -41.66
C ALA A 35 1.60 -7.63 -41.61
N LEU A 36 2.67 -7.54 -42.39
CA LEU A 36 3.91 -8.22 -42.04
C LEU A 36 4.41 -7.51 -40.78
N ALA A 37 3.92 -7.92 -39.61
CA ALA A 37 4.71 -7.77 -38.41
C ALA A 37 5.96 -8.60 -38.67
N ALA A 38 7.13 -7.97 -38.71
CA ALA A 38 8.36 -8.72 -38.65
C ALA A 38 8.30 -9.54 -37.36
N GLU A 39 8.23 -10.87 -37.46
CA GLU A 39 8.41 -11.76 -36.32
C GLU A 39 9.81 -11.49 -35.77
N SER A 40 9.93 -10.65 -34.74
CA SER A 40 11.16 -10.55 -33.98
C SER A 40 11.25 -11.81 -33.12
N THR A 41 11.87 -12.86 -33.65
CA THR A 41 12.21 -14.05 -32.87
C THR A 41 13.37 -13.67 -31.95
N TYR A 42 13.09 -13.51 -30.66
CA TYR A 42 14.15 -13.33 -29.68
C TYR A 42 14.89 -14.65 -29.50
N THR A 43 16.20 -14.57 -29.33
CA THR A 43 16.99 -15.69 -28.84
C THR A 43 16.68 -15.95 -27.37
N ALA A 44 16.89 -17.18 -26.88
CA ALA A 44 16.74 -17.49 -25.45
C ALA A 44 17.57 -16.54 -24.58
N LYS A 45 18.78 -16.21 -25.03
CA LYS A 45 19.67 -15.26 -24.36
C LYS A 45 19.11 -13.85 -24.23
N GLU A 46 18.55 -13.31 -25.31
CA GLU A 46 17.93 -11.98 -25.25
C GLU A 46 16.74 -11.94 -24.28
N LEU A 47 16.00 -13.04 -24.16
CA LEU A 47 14.89 -13.17 -23.22
C LEU A 47 15.39 -13.34 -21.78
N ALA A 48 16.46 -14.10 -21.56
CA ALA A 48 17.11 -14.22 -20.25
C ALA A 48 17.63 -12.86 -19.76
N ASP A 49 18.37 -12.11 -20.60
CA ASP A 49 18.87 -10.78 -20.28
C ASP A 49 17.74 -9.82 -19.87
N ARG A 50 16.58 -9.92 -20.54
CA ARG A 50 15.38 -9.12 -20.22
C ARG A 50 14.72 -9.53 -18.92
N ALA A 51 14.62 -10.83 -18.63
CA ALA A 51 14.09 -11.31 -17.36
C ALA A 51 14.98 -10.84 -16.19
N ILE A 52 16.30 -10.93 -16.34
CA ILE A 52 17.27 -10.40 -15.35
C ILE A 52 17.09 -8.90 -15.15
N GLN A 53 16.95 -8.13 -16.23
CA GLN A 53 16.72 -6.68 -16.16
C GLN A 53 15.42 -6.36 -15.42
N PHE A 54 14.32 -7.02 -15.78
CA PHE A 54 13.01 -6.83 -15.15
C PHE A 54 13.07 -7.10 -13.64
N ILE A 55 13.69 -8.22 -13.24
CA ILE A 55 13.86 -8.57 -11.82
C ILE A 55 14.72 -7.52 -11.10
N ASN A 56 15.77 -7.02 -11.74
CA ASN A 56 16.64 -6.00 -11.15
C ASN A 56 15.91 -4.67 -10.94
N GLU A 57 15.12 -4.21 -11.91
CA GLU A 57 14.33 -2.98 -11.81
C GLU A 57 13.31 -3.07 -10.67
N LYS A 58 12.62 -4.21 -10.53
CA LYS A 58 11.70 -4.47 -9.41
C LYS A 58 12.40 -4.48 -8.06
N TYR A 59 13.56 -5.14 -7.96
CA TYR A 59 14.36 -5.14 -6.74
C TYR A 59 14.78 -3.72 -6.32
N LYS A 60 15.31 -2.93 -7.26
CA LYS A 60 15.69 -1.53 -7.03
C LYS A 60 14.50 -0.65 -6.64
N ALA A 61 13.30 -0.96 -7.14
CA ALA A 61 12.09 -0.22 -6.85
C ALA A 61 11.45 -0.53 -5.47
N GLY A 62 11.96 -1.51 -4.72
CA GLY A 62 11.36 -1.85 -3.41
C GLY A 62 10.98 -3.32 -3.26
N GLU A 63 10.85 -4.06 -4.35
CA GLU A 63 10.35 -5.43 -4.31
C GLU A 63 11.34 -6.38 -3.63
N LYS A 64 10.83 -7.23 -2.74
CA LYS A 64 11.64 -8.25 -2.07
C LYS A 64 11.84 -9.42 -3.03
N ILE A 65 13.09 -9.86 -3.18
CA ILE A 65 13.42 -11.04 -3.97
C ILE A 65 13.48 -12.27 -3.07
N ASP A 66 12.80 -13.35 -3.47
CA ASP A 66 12.78 -14.60 -2.72
C ASP A 66 14.02 -15.49 -3.01
N GLY A 67 14.17 -16.56 -2.23
CA GLY A 67 15.32 -17.44 -2.35
C GLY A 67 15.40 -18.18 -3.69
N TYR A 68 14.26 -18.47 -4.32
CA TYR A 68 14.24 -19.15 -5.61
C TYR A 68 14.68 -18.21 -6.73
N THR A 69 14.16 -16.99 -6.74
CA THR A 69 14.56 -15.96 -7.70
C THR A 69 16.06 -15.66 -7.56
N ALA A 70 16.57 -15.56 -6.33
CA ALA A 70 18.01 -15.42 -6.09
C ALA A 70 18.81 -16.61 -6.63
N TYR A 71 18.34 -17.84 -6.43
CA TYR A 71 18.96 -19.05 -6.99
C TYR A 71 19.01 -19.02 -8.53
N VAL A 72 17.91 -18.66 -9.20
CA VAL A 72 17.87 -18.60 -10.67
C VAL A 72 18.78 -17.50 -11.23
N LEU A 73 18.87 -16.34 -10.55
CA LEU A 73 19.82 -15.29 -10.94
C LEU A 73 21.28 -15.76 -10.83
N GLU A 74 21.62 -16.53 -9.79
CA GLU A 74 22.95 -17.13 -9.66
C GLU A 74 23.23 -18.16 -10.76
N LEU A 75 22.24 -18.98 -11.14
CA LEU A 75 22.37 -19.86 -12.31
C LEU A 75 22.58 -19.08 -13.62
N ALA A 76 22.02 -17.88 -13.71
CA ALA A 76 22.24 -16.96 -14.83
C ALA A 76 23.63 -16.30 -14.81
N GLY A 77 24.43 -16.55 -13.76
CA GLY A 77 25.77 -15.96 -13.60
C GLY A 77 25.78 -14.54 -13.06
N GLU A 78 24.68 -14.07 -12.47
CA GLU A 78 24.61 -12.77 -11.82
C GLU A 78 25.37 -12.77 -10.49
N ASP A 79 26.25 -11.78 -10.29
CA ASP A 79 26.90 -11.54 -8.99
C ASP A 79 25.96 -10.77 -8.07
N LEU A 80 25.25 -11.48 -7.19
CA LEU A 80 24.27 -10.88 -6.26
C LEU A 80 24.90 -10.07 -5.13
N SER A 81 26.23 -10.02 -5.05
CA SER A 81 26.98 -9.15 -4.14
C SER A 81 27.29 -7.77 -4.74
N SER A 82 27.11 -7.62 -6.06
CA SER A 82 27.50 -6.43 -6.82
C SER A 82 26.61 -5.20 -6.60
N GLU A 83 27.06 -4.02 -7.05
CA GLU A 83 26.26 -2.79 -7.03
C GLU A 83 24.95 -2.91 -7.83
N LYS A 84 24.95 -3.73 -8.90
CA LYS A 84 23.73 -4.04 -9.66
C LYS A 84 22.65 -4.60 -8.75
N TRP A 85 23.03 -5.43 -7.79
CA TRP A 85 22.13 -6.07 -6.83
C TRP A 85 22.21 -5.46 -5.43
N THR A 86 22.54 -4.18 -5.30
CA THR A 86 22.58 -3.47 -4.02
C THR A 86 21.51 -2.38 -3.92
N ARG A 87 20.72 -2.37 -2.84
CA ARG A 87 19.74 -1.31 -2.54
C ARG A 87 19.91 -0.89 -1.08
N ASP A 88 19.84 0.42 -0.82
CA ASP A 88 20.01 0.99 0.53
C ASP A 88 21.29 0.56 1.25
N GLY A 89 22.35 0.31 0.47
CA GLY A 89 23.65 -0.14 0.98
C GLY A 89 23.73 -1.63 1.36
N ILE A 90 22.69 -2.42 1.08
CA ILE A 90 22.63 -3.86 1.35
C ILE A 90 22.52 -4.61 0.01
N SER A 91 23.38 -5.60 -0.22
CA SER A 91 23.30 -6.44 -1.42
C SER A 91 22.25 -7.54 -1.28
N LEU A 92 21.71 -8.01 -2.41
CA LEU A 92 20.72 -9.09 -2.42
C LEU A 92 21.30 -10.36 -1.79
N GLN A 93 22.58 -10.64 -2.04
CA GLN A 93 23.28 -11.74 -1.34
C GLN A 93 23.25 -11.55 0.18
N GLN A 94 23.50 -10.34 0.70
CA GLN A 94 23.40 -10.07 2.14
C GLN A 94 21.99 -10.25 2.69
N GLU A 95 20.95 -9.86 1.95
CA GLU A 95 19.55 -10.07 2.36
C GLU A 95 19.21 -11.57 2.48
N VAL A 96 19.67 -12.40 1.54
CA VAL A 96 19.47 -13.86 1.57
C VAL A 96 20.28 -14.51 2.70
N LEU A 97 21.54 -14.12 2.90
CA LEU A 97 22.37 -14.61 4.01
C LEU A 97 21.76 -14.25 5.36
N SER A 98 21.22 -13.03 5.51
CA SER A 98 20.49 -12.62 6.72
C SER A 98 19.23 -13.47 6.94
N THR A 99 18.50 -13.79 5.86
CA THR A 99 17.34 -14.68 5.93
C THR A 99 17.75 -16.09 6.41
N ALA A 100 18.85 -16.63 5.90
CA ALA A 100 19.39 -17.93 6.33
C ALA A 100 19.81 -17.94 7.81
N ASP A 101 20.44 -16.86 8.28
CA ASP A 101 20.81 -16.70 9.70
C ASP A 101 19.56 -16.66 10.60
N ASN A 102 18.53 -15.92 10.18
CA ASN A 102 17.26 -15.86 10.92
C ASN A 102 16.52 -17.20 10.95
N ILE A 103 16.52 -17.95 9.84
CA ILE A 103 15.98 -19.31 9.79
C ILE A 103 16.71 -20.21 10.77
N THR A 104 18.04 -20.12 10.85
CA THR A 104 18.84 -20.94 11.77
C THR A 104 18.44 -20.70 13.23
N VAL A 105 18.16 -19.46 13.61
CA VAL A 105 17.81 -19.08 14.98
C VAL A 105 16.34 -19.35 15.32
N ASN A 106 15.42 -19.12 14.38
CA ASN A 106 13.98 -19.17 14.63
C ASN A 106 13.24 -19.94 13.53
N ASN A 107 13.68 -21.16 13.21
CA ASN A 107 13.11 -21.92 12.10
C ASN A 107 11.59 -22.12 12.22
N ALA A 108 11.02 -22.20 13.42
CA ALA A 108 9.59 -22.48 13.63
C ALA A 108 8.63 -21.45 13.03
N VAL A 109 9.06 -20.21 12.79
CA VAL A 109 8.22 -19.16 12.17
C VAL A 109 8.28 -19.13 10.65
N TYR A 110 9.16 -19.93 10.04
CA TYR A 110 9.32 -20.02 8.58
C TYR A 110 8.68 -21.30 8.06
N ASN A 111 7.85 -21.17 7.03
CA ASN A 111 7.31 -22.32 6.30
C ASN A 111 8.42 -23.07 5.57
N THR A 112 8.14 -24.32 5.19
CA THR A 112 9.10 -25.21 4.57
C THR A 112 9.55 -24.69 3.20
N LYS A 113 8.67 -24.06 2.43
CA LYS A 113 8.98 -23.47 1.11
C LYS A 113 10.09 -22.43 1.21
N THR A 114 9.98 -21.48 2.14
CA THR A 114 10.99 -20.43 2.32
C THR A 114 12.34 -21.01 2.68
N ILE A 115 12.39 -22.00 3.58
CA ILE A 115 13.65 -22.65 3.97
C ILE A 115 14.28 -23.37 2.77
N ALA A 116 13.47 -24.08 1.98
CA ALA A 116 13.92 -24.79 0.79
C ALA A 116 14.47 -23.82 -0.28
N GLN A 117 13.75 -22.76 -0.60
CA GLN A 117 14.17 -21.76 -1.58
C GLN A 117 15.45 -21.03 -1.13
N THR A 118 15.59 -20.69 0.15
CA THR A 118 16.84 -20.13 0.68
C THR A 118 18.00 -21.14 0.60
N LEU A 119 17.75 -22.42 0.88
CA LEU A 119 18.77 -23.48 0.72
C LEU A 119 19.26 -23.58 -0.73
N MET A 120 18.37 -23.45 -1.72
CA MET A 120 18.74 -23.45 -3.14
C MET A 120 19.72 -22.32 -3.47
N ALA A 121 19.46 -21.07 -3.04
CA ALA A 121 20.39 -19.96 -3.27
C ALA A 121 21.76 -20.22 -2.60
N LEU A 122 21.76 -20.67 -1.34
CA LEU A 122 23.01 -20.97 -0.62
C LEU A 122 23.86 -22.05 -1.30
N SER A 123 23.24 -23.01 -1.98
CA SER A 123 23.96 -24.07 -2.70
C SER A 123 24.94 -23.54 -3.76
N GLN A 124 24.71 -22.33 -4.27
CA GLN A 124 25.56 -21.70 -5.29
C GLN A 124 26.76 -20.94 -4.67
N TRP A 125 26.68 -20.53 -3.41
CA TRP A 125 27.65 -19.63 -2.78
C TRP A 125 28.81 -20.30 -2.02
N GLN A 126 28.94 -21.63 -2.13
CA GLN A 126 29.92 -22.40 -1.34
C GLN A 126 29.84 -22.16 0.19
N ASP A 127 28.72 -21.61 0.69
CA ASP A 127 28.46 -21.40 2.11
C ASP A 127 27.98 -22.72 2.76
N THR A 128 28.93 -23.63 2.91
CA THR A 128 28.69 -24.98 3.40
C THR A 128 28.07 -25.01 4.81
N ASP A 129 28.39 -24.04 5.67
CA ASP A 129 27.88 -24.02 7.05
C ASP A 129 26.38 -23.68 7.10
N ARG A 130 25.95 -22.61 6.41
CA ARG A 130 24.52 -22.25 6.36
C ARG A 130 23.71 -23.27 5.58
N MET A 131 24.25 -23.77 4.47
CA MET A 131 23.62 -24.83 3.68
C MET A 131 23.36 -26.08 4.54
N GLU A 132 24.37 -26.52 5.31
CA GLU A 132 24.25 -27.67 6.21
C GLU A 132 23.20 -27.45 7.30
N LYS A 133 23.15 -26.24 7.89
CA LYS A 133 22.14 -25.89 8.91
C LYS A 133 20.73 -25.96 8.36
N LEU A 134 20.46 -25.35 7.20
CA LEU A 134 19.13 -25.35 6.59
C LEU A 134 18.71 -26.75 6.15
N ALA A 135 19.62 -27.53 5.57
CA ALA A 135 19.33 -28.92 5.20
C ALA A 135 19.02 -29.79 6.44
N ASN A 136 19.72 -29.59 7.55
CA ASN A 136 19.43 -30.29 8.81
C ASN A 136 18.07 -29.90 9.41
N ILE A 137 17.64 -28.64 9.24
CA ILE A 137 16.30 -28.21 9.62
C ILE A 137 15.24 -28.92 8.79
N LEU A 138 15.39 -28.97 7.46
CA LEU A 138 14.46 -29.70 6.58
C LEU A 138 14.43 -31.19 6.93
N LYS A 139 15.59 -31.81 7.14
CA LYS A 139 15.70 -33.19 7.58
C LYS A 139 14.98 -33.44 8.91
N ALA A 140 15.10 -32.53 9.88
CA ALA A 140 14.42 -32.64 11.16
C ALA A 140 12.89 -32.51 11.05
N ARG A 141 12.39 -31.78 10.04
CA ARG A 141 10.94 -31.65 9.76
C ARG A 141 10.37 -32.86 9.03
N HIS A 142 11.19 -33.56 8.24
CA HIS A 142 10.71 -34.65 7.39
C HIS A 142 10.13 -35.82 8.19
N SER A 143 8.98 -36.33 7.75
CA SER A 143 8.25 -37.44 8.34
C SER A 143 7.48 -38.23 7.27
N ALA A 144 6.72 -39.25 7.68
CA ALA A 144 5.80 -39.98 6.81
C ALA A 144 4.69 -39.10 6.17
N ASN A 145 4.46 -37.89 6.70
CA ASN A 145 3.50 -36.92 6.18
C ASN A 145 4.18 -35.77 5.41
N GLY A 146 5.40 -35.95 4.92
CA GLY A 146 6.19 -34.88 4.32
C GLY A 146 6.87 -34.02 5.39
N PHE A 147 7.02 -32.72 5.15
CA PHE A 147 7.66 -31.80 6.09
C PHE A 147 6.61 -31.02 6.89
N GLU A 148 5.63 -30.44 6.21
CA GLU A 148 4.48 -29.76 6.84
C GLU A 148 3.12 -30.21 6.29
N ASN A 149 3.10 -31.30 5.52
CA ASN A 149 1.89 -31.89 4.91
C ASN A 149 1.17 -30.92 3.97
N SER A 150 1.95 -30.16 3.20
CA SER A 150 1.48 -29.25 2.16
C SER A 150 2.23 -29.53 0.87
N VAL A 151 1.54 -29.95 -0.18
CA VAL A 151 2.15 -30.21 -1.49
C VAL A 151 2.86 -28.97 -2.04
N TYR A 152 2.30 -27.78 -1.79
CA TYR A 152 2.82 -26.49 -2.24
C TYR A 152 4.15 -26.10 -1.59
N SER A 153 4.46 -26.67 -0.42
CA SER A 153 5.69 -26.40 0.31
C SER A 153 6.67 -27.56 0.27
N ASP A 154 6.16 -28.79 0.39
CA ASP A 154 6.98 -29.97 0.57
C ASP A 154 7.74 -30.35 -0.70
N MET A 155 7.17 -30.11 -1.89
CA MET A 155 7.87 -30.39 -3.16
C MET A 155 9.11 -29.52 -3.32
N TRP A 156 9.06 -28.25 -2.90
CA TRP A 156 10.23 -27.38 -2.86
C TRP A 156 11.34 -27.95 -1.99
N ALA A 157 11.02 -28.52 -0.82
CA ALA A 157 12.04 -29.11 0.06
C ALA A 157 12.68 -30.36 -0.54
N TYR A 158 11.91 -31.23 -1.21
CA TYR A 158 12.49 -32.38 -1.91
C TYR A 158 13.39 -31.94 -3.07
N ILE A 159 12.98 -30.95 -3.86
CA ILE A 159 13.81 -30.39 -4.94
C ILE A 159 15.07 -29.75 -4.37
N ALA A 160 14.96 -28.87 -3.37
CA ALA A 160 16.10 -28.19 -2.77
C ALA A 160 17.12 -29.17 -2.17
N LEU A 161 16.66 -30.23 -1.49
CA LEU A 161 17.54 -31.29 -1.01
C LEU A 161 18.16 -32.10 -2.16
N GLY A 162 17.43 -32.29 -3.26
CA GLY A 162 17.92 -32.92 -4.48
C GLY A 162 19.05 -32.12 -5.14
N GLU A 163 18.81 -30.84 -5.40
CA GLU A 163 19.80 -29.90 -5.95
C GLU A 163 21.03 -29.77 -5.05
N ALA A 164 20.84 -29.73 -3.73
CA ALA A 164 21.93 -29.67 -2.77
C ALA A 164 22.68 -31.02 -2.59
N GLY A 165 22.25 -32.10 -3.26
CA GLY A 165 22.85 -33.43 -3.11
C GLY A 165 22.60 -34.09 -1.74
N LYS A 166 21.59 -33.63 -1.00
CA LYS A 166 21.25 -34.04 0.38
C LYS A 166 19.96 -34.83 0.50
N ILE A 167 19.28 -35.13 -0.61
CA ILE A 167 18.04 -35.92 -0.61
C ILE A 167 18.22 -37.33 -0.01
N GLY A 168 19.43 -37.89 -0.07
CA GLY A 168 19.76 -39.17 0.57
C GLY A 168 19.82 -39.13 2.10
N GLU A 169 19.73 -37.95 2.72
CA GLU A 169 19.77 -37.79 4.17
C GLU A 169 18.39 -37.93 4.84
N ILE A 170 17.32 -37.94 4.06
CA ILE A 170 15.95 -38.16 4.53
C ILE A 170 15.46 -39.57 4.17
N SER A 171 14.38 -40.02 4.79
CA SER A 171 13.78 -41.34 4.53
C SER A 171 13.18 -41.38 3.12
N ALA A 172 13.85 -42.07 2.18
CA ALA A 172 13.38 -42.24 0.81
C ALA A 172 12.03 -42.97 0.73
N ASP A 173 11.79 -43.93 1.62
CA ASP A 173 10.52 -44.65 1.71
C ASP A 173 9.36 -43.75 2.13
N ASP A 174 9.59 -42.88 3.13
CA ASP A 174 8.57 -41.94 3.60
C ASP A 174 8.31 -40.84 2.57
N ALA A 175 9.37 -40.31 1.94
CA ALA A 175 9.25 -39.35 0.85
C ALA A 175 8.46 -39.94 -0.33
N LYS A 176 8.81 -41.15 -0.77
CA LYS A 176 8.07 -41.87 -1.81
C LYS A 176 6.60 -42.05 -1.43
N LYS A 177 6.30 -42.56 -0.24
CA LYS A 177 4.91 -42.78 0.21
C LYS A 177 4.12 -41.49 0.24
N TYR A 178 4.70 -40.43 0.80
CA TYR A 178 4.06 -39.13 0.90
C TYR A 178 3.77 -38.54 -0.47
N ILE A 179 4.79 -38.41 -1.34
CA ILE A 179 4.62 -37.84 -2.68
C ILE A 179 3.58 -38.64 -3.46
N LEU A 180 3.66 -39.97 -3.48
CA LEU A 180 2.67 -40.81 -4.18
C LEU A 180 1.25 -40.72 -3.59
N SER A 181 1.11 -40.43 -2.30
CA SER A 181 -0.20 -40.28 -1.65
C SER A 181 -0.96 -39.03 -2.09
N LYS A 182 -0.23 -37.99 -2.53
CA LYS A 182 -0.78 -36.72 -2.99
C LYS A 182 -1.16 -36.72 -4.48
N GLN A 183 -0.83 -37.78 -5.23
CA GLN A 183 -1.21 -37.90 -6.64
C GLN A 183 -2.67 -38.33 -6.79
N SER A 184 -3.45 -37.57 -7.57
CA SER A 184 -4.82 -37.92 -7.88
C SER A 184 -4.92 -39.14 -8.78
N LYS A 185 -5.91 -39.99 -8.45
CA LYS A 185 -6.36 -41.14 -9.26
C LYS A 185 -7.76 -40.93 -9.82
N ALA A 186 -8.36 -39.76 -9.58
CA ALA A 186 -9.72 -39.47 -10.00
C ALA A 186 -9.79 -39.21 -11.51
N GLN A 187 -10.89 -39.61 -12.14
CA GLN A 187 -11.11 -39.33 -13.56
C GLN A 187 -11.12 -37.81 -13.80
N GLY A 188 -10.37 -37.34 -14.80
CA GLY A 188 -10.23 -35.92 -15.13
C GLY A 188 -9.02 -35.23 -14.50
N THR A 189 -8.52 -35.72 -13.35
CA THR A 189 -7.31 -35.20 -12.69
C THR A 189 -6.24 -36.28 -12.46
N ALA A 190 -6.42 -37.45 -13.05
CA ALA A 190 -5.51 -38.57 -12.88
C ALA A 190 -4.08 -38.19 -13.30
N GLY A 191 -3.14 -38.34 -12.37
CA GLY A 191 -1.74 -37.97 -12.56
C GLY A 191 -1.34 -36.63 -11.98
N ALA A 192 -2.28 -35.73 -11.69
CA ALA A 192 -2.00 -34.43 -11.08
C ALA A 192 -1.64 -34.56 -9.59
N TRP A 193 -0.77 -33.69 -9.11
CA TRP A 193 -0.57 -33.42 -7.69
C TRP A 193 -1.32 -32.15 -7.29
N GLY A 194 -1.72 -32.09 -6.03
CA GLY A 194 -2.57 -31.03 -5.51
C GLY A 194 -3.03 -31.33 -4.09
N GLU A 195 -3.95 -30.54 -3.57
CA GLU A 195 -4.52 -30.73 -2.23
C GLU A 195 -5.99 -31.11 -2.26
N THR A 196 -6.40 -31.88 -1.25
CA THR A 196 -7.81 -32.15 -1.01
C THR A 196 -8.32 -31.27 0.11
N TRP A 197 -9.28 -30.39 -0.22
CA TRP A 197 -9.99 -29.59 0.77
C TRP A 197 -11.39 -30.15 0.94
N GLU A 198 -11.70 -30.56 2.17
CA GLU A 198 -12.89 -31.33 2.53
C GLU A 198 -13.01 -32.66 1.76
N VAL A 199 -13.66 -32.63 0.60
CA VAL A 199 -13.92 -33.77 -0.28
C VAL A 199 -13.50 -33.52 -1.73
N THR A 200 -13.03 -32.30 -2.04
CA THR A 200 -12.69 -31.89 -3.41
C THR A 200 -11.19 -31.86 -3.56
N PHE A 201 -10.69 -32.55 -4.59
CA PHE A 201 -9.28 -32.50 -4.99
C PHE A 201 -9.08 -31.32 -5.94
N TYR A 202 -8.09 -30.48 -5.63
CA TYR A 202 -7.69 -29.33 -6.42
C TYR A 202 -6.34 -29.64 -7.06
N PRO A 203 -6.30 -29.99 -8.36
CA PRO A 203 -5.03 -30.18 -9.06
C PRO A 203 -4.28 -28.85 -9.13
N ASP A 204 -2.95 -28.92 -9.06
CA ASP A 204 -2.07 -27.77 -9.22
C ASP A 204 -0.95 -28.14 -10.21
N PHE A 205 -0.82 -27.34 -11.27
CA PHE A 205 0.10 -27.67 -12.37
C PHE A 205 1.55 -27.60 -11.92
N MET A 206 1.94 -26.49 -11.28
CA MET A 206 3.28 -26.29 -10.72
C MET A 206 3.66 -27.40 -9.74
N SER A 207 2.78 -27.76 -8.80
CA SER A 207 3.02 -28.88 -7.87
C SER A 207 3.15 -30.23 -8.59
N THR A 208 2.46 -30.41 -9.72
CA THR A 208 2.60 -31.61 -10.56
C THR A 208 4.00 -31.70 -11.17
N ALA A 209 4.47 -30.62 -11.81
CA ALA A 209 5.81 -30.53 -12.36
C ALA A 209 6.89 -30.72 -11.28
N GLN A 210 6.72 -30.06 -10.14
CA GLN A 210 7.62 -30.16 -8.98
C GLN A 210 7.62 -31.56 -8.36
N ALA A 211 6.47 -32.22 -8.24
CA ALA A 211 6.41 -33.60 -7.73
C ALA A 211 7.12 -34.60 -8.64
N ILE A 212 7.04 -34.42 -9.96
CA ILE A 212 7.80 -35.23 -10.93
C ILE A 212 9.31 -35.06 -10.71
N ARG A 213 9.78 -33.81 -10.59
CA ARG A 213 11.20 -33.52 -10.31
C ARG A 213 11.62 -34.07 -8.95
N ALA A 214 10.83 -33.89 -7.90
CA ALA A 214 11.07 -34.43 -6.57
C ALA A 214 11.21 -35.96 -6.57
N LEU A 215 10.33 -36.67 -7.28
CA LEU A 215 10.40 -38.12 -7.46
C LEU A 215 11.69 -38.55 -8.18
N SER A 216 12.13 -37.80 -9.19
CA SER A 216 13.35 -38.10 -9.94
C SER A 216 14.63 -38.01 -9.08
N TYR A 217 14.60 -37.19 -8.03
CA TYR A 217 15.70 -37.05 -7.08
C TYR A 217 15.81 -38.19 -6.06
N LEU A 218 14.76 -39.00 -5.86
CA LEU A 218 14.79 -40.04 -4.84
C LEU A 218 15.82 -41.14 -5.17
N PRO A 219 16.59 -41.63 -4.18
CA PRO A 219 17.52 -42.74 -4.40
C PRO A 219 16.82 -43.97 -5.00
N GLY A 220 17.32 -44.44 -6.16
CA GLY A 220 16.76 -45.61 -6.85
C GLY A 220 15.53 -45.34 -7.72
N ALA A 221 15.12 -44.08 -7.92
CA ALA A 221 13.92 -43.70 -8.67
C ALA A 221 13.83 -44.31 -10.09
N SER A 222 14.94 -44.39 -10.82
CA SER A 222 14.98 -44.94 -12.19
C SER A 222 14.65 -46.44 -12.26
N GLY A 223 14.86 -47.19 -11.18
CA GLY A 223 14.56 -48.62 -11.09
C GLY A 223 13.22 -48.95 -10.43
N ASP A 224 12.53 -47.96 -9.87
CA ASP A 224 11.30 -48.16 -9.10
C ASP A 224 10.05 -48.02 -9.97
N ALA A 225 9.37 -49.14 -10.23
CA ALA A 225 8.22 -49.18 -11.12
C ALA A 225 7.04 -48.29 -10.66
N GLN A 226 6.87 -48.06 -9.35
CA GLN A 226 5.78 -47.18 -8.86
C GLN A 226 6.12 -45.72 -9.10
N ILE A 227 7.38 -45.33 -8.89
CA ILE A 227 7.85 -43.97 -9.17
C ILE A 227 7.74 -43.69 -10.67
N GLN A 228 8.22 -44.61 -11.52
CA GLN A 228 8.14 -44.45 -12.97
C GLN A 228 6.68 -44.37 -13.47
N ALA A 229 5.77 -45.17 -12.90
CA ALA A 229 4.35 -45.08 -13.24
C ALA A 229 3.74 -43.73 -12.84
N ALA A 230 4.10 -43.20 -11.67
CA ALA A 230 3.62 -41.91 -11.19
C ALA A 230 4.15 -40.74 -12.04
N ILE A 231 5.45 -40.75 -12.38
CA ILE A 231 6.08 -39.78 -13.28
C ILE A 231 5.37 -39.80 -14.64
N ASN A 232 5.19 -40.98 -15.24
CA ASN A 232 4.51 -41.11 -16.53
C ASN A 232 3.06 -40.60 -16.49
N SER A 233 2.34 -40.85 -15.40
CA SER A 233 0.98 -40.34 -15.23
C SER A 233 0.96 -38.82 -15.07
N GLY A 234 1.93 -38.23 -14.36
CA GLY A 234 2.07 -36.78 -14.22
C GLY A 234 2.41 -36.10 -15.55
N LEU A 235 3.37 -36.64 -16.30
CA LEU A 235 3.71 -36.16 -17.64
C LEU A 235 2.51 -36.24 -18.60
N ALA A 236 1.72 -37.32 -18.51
CA ALA A 236 0.50 -37.44 -19.30
C ALA A 236 -0.55 -36.39 -18.93
N TYR A 237 -0.70 -36.08 -17.63
CA TYR A 237 -1.57 -34.99 -17.17
C TYR A 237 -1.09 -33.63 -17.70
N MET A 238 0.19 -33.29 -17.52
CA MET A 238 0.76 -32.03 -18.00
C MET A 238 0.62 -31.89 -19.52
N LYS A 239 0.94 -32.95 -20.28
CA LYS A 239 0.83 -32.94 -21.75
C LYS A 239 -0.60 -32.76 -22.24
N ALA A 240 -1.59 -33.23 -21.49
CA ALA A 240 -3.00 -33.01 -21.83
C ALA A 240 -3.42 -31.53 -21.74
N GLN A 241 -2.63 -30.69 -21.07
CA GLN A 241 -2.84 -29.24 -20.94
C GLN A 241 -2.12 -28.42 -22.04
N LEU A 242 -1.48 -29.08 -23.01
CA LEU A 242 -0.79 -28.42 -24.12
C LEU A 242 -1.80 -27.73 -25.06
N GLN A 243 -1.65 -26.42 -25.23
CA GLN A 243 -2.50 -25.57 -26.05
C GLN A 243 -2.00 -25.47 -27.50
N PRO A 244 -2.85 -25.03 -28.46
CA PRO A 244 -2.47 -24.91 -29.86
C PRO A 244 -1.24 -24.02 -30.12
N ASP A 245 -1.08 -22.94 -29.35
CA ASP A 245 0.04 -22.00 -29.46
C ASP A 245 1.37 -22.53 -28.88
N GLY A 246 1.36 -23.72 -28.29
CA GLY A 246 2.52 -24.36 -27.68
C GLY A 246 2.64 -24.13 -26.17
N SER A 247 1.84 -23.23 -25.56
CA SER A 247 1.80 -23.08 -24.11
C SER A 247 1.25 -24.34 -23.44
N VAL A 248 1.63 -24.58 -22.19
CA VAL A 248 1.09 -25.65 -21.35
C VAL A 248 0.60 -25.01 -20.07
N TYR A 249 -0.70 -25.07 -19.79
CA TYR A 249 -1.29 -24.57 -18.54
C TYR A 249 -2.71 -25.11 -18.35
N THR A 250 -3.16 -25.16 -17.09
CA THR A 250 -4.53 -25.57 -16.77
C THR A 250 -5.52 -24.48 -17.21
N THR A 251 -6.54 -24.82 -18.00
CA THR A 251 -7.57 -23.85 -18.44
C THR A 251 -8.87 -23.90 -17.62
N THR A 252 -9.04 -24.93 -16.77
CA THR A 252 -10.27 -25.20 -16.02
C THR A 252 -9.94 -25.71 -14.62
N PRO A 253 -10.59 -25.21 -13.55
CA PRO A 253 -11.73 -24.28 -13.54
C PRO A 253 -11.35 -22.82 -13.82
N TYR A 254 -10.08 -22.47 -13.65
CA TYR A 254 -9.54 -21.14 -13.96
C TYR A 254 -8.28 -21.31 -14.81
N PRO A 255 -8.00 -20.37 -15.73
CA PRO A 255 -6.74 -20.37 -16.46
C PRO A 255 -5.59 -20.04 -15.51
N ASP A 256 -4.62 -20.95 -15.41
CA ASP A 256 -3.31 -20.73 -14.78
C ASP A 256 -2.41 -19.85 -15.67
N ASP A 257 -1.23 -19.51 -15.16
CA ASP A 257 -0.27 -18.68 -15.87
C ASP A 257 0.45 -19.49 -16.98
N PRO A 258 0.24 -19.14 -18.27
CA PRO A 258 0.79 -19.88 -19.38
C PRO A 258 2.31 -19.80 -19.48
N VAL A 259 2.97 -18.77 -18.95
CA VAL A 259 4.44 -18.66 -19.00
C VAL A 259 5.06 -19.52 -17.91
N VAL A 260 4.54 -19.42 -16.69
CA VAL A 260 5.04 -20.17 -15.54
C VAL A 260 4.90 -21.68 -15.77
N ASP A 261 3.70 -22.15 -16.14
CA ASP A 261 3.45 -23.57 -16.34
C ASP A 261 4.23 -24.14 -17.54
N THR A 262 4.43 -23.33 -18.60
CA THR A 262 5.27 -23.74 -19.73
C THR A 262 6.74 -23.80 -19.35
N ALA A 263 7.24 -22.87 -18.54
CA ALA A 263 8.61 -22.89 -18.02
C ALA A 263 8.84 -24.12 -17.13
N GLU A 264 7.94 -24.38 -16.18
CA GLU A 264 7.92 -25.57 -15.32
C GLU A 264 7.92 -26.87 -16.14
N THR A 265 7.21 -26.89 -17.26
CA THR A 265 7.23 -28.00 -18.22
C THR A 265 8.61 -28.22 -18.83
N ILE A 266 9.25 -27.15 -19.35
CA ILE A 266 10.59 -27.24 -19.96
C ILE A 266 11.62 -27.72 -18.94
N VAL A 267 11.65 -27.10 -17.76
CA VAL A 267 12.58 -27.46 -16.68
C VAL A 267 12.38 -28.93 -16.26
N THR A 268 11.13 -29.40 -16.19
CA THR A 268 10.83 -30.79 -15.83
C THR A 268 11.26 -31.77 -16.91
N LEU A 269 11.03 -31.47 -18.19
CA LEU A 269 11.41 -32.34 -19.30
C LEU A 269 12.94 -32.44 -19.43
N GLU A 270 13.64 -31.31 -19.37
CA GLU A 270 15.11 -31.26 -19.36
C GLU A 270 15.67 -32.07 -18.18
N LYS A 271 15.07 -31.94 -16.99
CA LYS A 271 15.51 -32.69 -15.80
C LYS A 271 15.38 -34.22 -15.97
N LEU A 272 14.48 -34.67 -16.83
CA LEU A 272 14.26 -36.09 -17.14
C LEU A 272 15.02 -36.54 -18.41
N ASP A 273 15.93 -35.73 -18.93
CA ASP A 273 16.63 -35.97 -20.20
C ASP A 273 15.67 -36.14 -21.39
N MET A 274 14.55 -35.41 -21.38
CA MET A 274 13.54 -35.41 -22.43
C MET A 274 13.56 -34.08 -23.20
N ASP A 275 13.67 -34.15 -24.53
CA ASP A 275 13.62 -32.96 -25.40
C ASP A 275 12.25 -32.24 -25.30
N PRO A 276 12.19 -30.99 -24.83
CA PRO A 276 10.93 -30.23 -24.74
C PRO A 276 10.27 -30.00 -26.11
N LYS A 277 11.02 -30.00 -27.21
CA LYS A 277 10.49 -29.88 -28.59
C LYS A 277 9.76 -31.15 -29.05
N SER A 278 9.86 -32.24 -28.29
CA SER A 278 9.10 -33.47 -28.54
C SER A 278 7.60 -33.32 -28.20
N TRP A 279 7.23 -32.31 -27.40
CA TRP A 279 5.84 -31.99 -27.11
C TRP A 279 5.31 -31.01 -28.17
N LYS A 280 4.47 -31.52 -29.08
CA LYS A 280 3.88 -30.74 -30.17
C LYS A 280 2.38 -30.63 -30.00
N SER A 281 1.87 -29.40 -30.12
CA SER A 281 0.44 -29.11 -30.13
C SER A 281 -0.22 -29.62 -31.41
N SER A 282 -1.54 -29.51 -31.48
CA SER A 282 -2.32 -29.77 -32.70
C SER A 282 -1.89 -28.89 -33.89
N ASP A 283 -1.38 -27.69 -33.63
CA ASP A 283 -0.88 -26.76 -34.66
C ASP A 283 0.63 -26.93 -34.91
N GLY A 284 1.28 -27.87 -34.21
CA GLY A 284 2.70 -28.19 -34.37
C GLY A 284 3.66 -27.30 -33.57
N ASN A 285 3.14 -26.36 -32.78
CA ASN A 285 3.95 -25.53 -31.88
C ASN A 285 4.40 -26.33 -30.65
N THR A 286 5.55 -25.98 -30.10
CA THR A 286 6.14 -26.61 -28.91
C THR A 286 6.14 -25.65 -27.71
N PRO A 287 6.33 -26.16 -26.48
CA PRO A 287 6.63 -25.32 -25.31
C PRO A 287 7.77 -24.33 -25.56
N VAL A 288 8.81 -24.76 -26.29
CA VAL A 288 9.94 -23.91 -26.68
C VAL A 288 9.51 -22.80 -27.64
N ASP A 289 8.67 -23.11 -28.64
CA ASP A 289 8.13 -22.10 -29.55
C ASP A 289 7.35 -21.04 -28.79
N TYR A 290 6.51 -21.44 -27.84
CA TYR A 290 5.74 -20.52 -27.02
C TYR A 290 6.66 -19.63 -26.18
N MET A 291 7.66 -20.20 -25.49
CA MET A 291 8.57 -19.42 -24.66
C MET A 291 9.38 -18.40 -25.46
N LEU A 292 9.84 -18.76 -26.66
CA LEU A 292 10.64 -17.85 -27.51
C LEU A 292 9.81 -16.77 -28.21
N LYS A 293 8.51 -17.00 -28.44
CA LYS A 293 7.65 -16.09 -29.20
C LYS A 293 6.70 -15.26 -28.34
N ASN A 294 6.22 -15.83 -27.24
CA ASN A 294 5.06 -15.32 -26.51
C ASN A 294 5.28 -15.12 -25.00
N ALA A 295 6.38 -15.61 -24.42
CA ALA A 295 6.59 -15.44 -22.97
C ALA A 295 6.88 -14.00 -22.55
N LEU A 296 7.42 -13.17 -23.45
CA LEU A 296 7.63 -11.75 -23.21
C LEU A 296 6.39 -10.96 -23.62
N ASN A 297 5.82 -10.27 -22.64
CA ASN A 297 4.70 -9.37 -22.86
C ASN A 297 5.16 -8.08 -23.60
N PRO A 298 4.24 -7.39 -24.30
CA PRO A 298 4.55 -6.11 -24.95
C PRO A 298 5.11 -5.02 -24.03
N ASP A 299 4.79 -5.09 -22.72
CA ASP A 299 5.26 -4.16 -21.69
C ASP A 299 6.63 -4.54 -21.10
N GLY A 300 7.27 -5.60 -21.60
CA GLY A 300 8.57 -6.09 -21.14
C GLY A 300 8.51 -7.01 -19.91
N SER A 301 7.32 -7.28 -19.37
CA SER A 301 7.12 -8.26 -18.30
C SER A 301 7.00 -9.70 -18.82
N PHE A 302 6.98 -10.66 -17.91
CA PHE A 302 6.75 -12.08 -18.19
C PHE A 302 5.52 -12.56 -17.42
N GLY A 303 4.81 -13.55 -17.95
CA GLY A 303 3.62 -14.13 -17.33
C GLY A 303 2.40 -13.21 -17.30
N SER A 304 1.31 -13.74 -16.76
CA SER A 304 0.03 -13.04 -16.60
C SER A 304 0.02 -12.17 -15.34
N MET A 305 0.79 -12.54 -14.31
CA MET A 305 0.87 -11.79 -13.05
C MET A 305 1.92 -10.67 -13.09
N LYS A 306 2.86 -10.71 -14.05
CA LYS A 306 3.81 -9.64 -14.35
C LYS A 306 4.68 -9.26 -13.16
N ASN A 307 5.11 -10.25 -12.39
CA ASN A 307 5.89 -10.09 -11.16
C ASN A 307 7.28 -10.74 -11.30
N THR A 308 8.10 -10.62 -10.25
CA THR A 308 9.45 -11.17 -10.23
C THR A 308 9.50 -12.71 -10.29
N LEU A 309 8.48 -13.41 -9.80
CA LEU A 309 8.38 -14.88 -9.87
C LEU A 309 8.13 -15.34 -11.31
N ASP A 310 7.20 -14.72 -12.04
CA ASP A 310 6.93 -15.05 -13.44
C ASP A 310 8.19 -14.89 -14.30
N ALA A 311 8.93 -13.79 -14.06
CA ALA A 311 10.20 -13.53 -14.72
C ALA A 311 11.30 -14.53 -14.31
N ALA A 312 11.34 -14.96 -13.05
CA ALA A 312 12.29 -15.97 -12.57
C ALA A 312 12.02 -17.34 -13.17
N GLU A 313 10.76 -17.77 -13.25
CA GLU A 313 10.36 -19.03 -13.88
C GLU A 313 10.70 -19.00 -15.37
N ALA A 314 10.37 -17.92 -16.09
CA ALA A 314 10.75 -17.75 -17.49
C ALA A 314 12.27 -17.78 -17.68
N LEU A 315 13.02 -17.06 -16.85
CA LEU A 315 14.49 -17.07 -16.86
C LEU A 315 15.04 -18.49 -16.69
N SER A 316 14.50 -19.29 -15.76
CA SER A 316 14.95 -20.66 -15.53
C SER A 316 14.84 -21.54 -16.79
N ALA A 317 13.79 -21.35 -17.59
CA ALA A 317 13.63 -22.05 -18.86
C ALA A 317 14.60 -21.52 -19.94
N PHE A 318 14.80 -20.21 -20.06
CA PHE A 318 15.71 -19.64 -21.06
C PHE A 318 17.16 -20.09 -20.85
N LEU A 319 17.62 -20.19 -19.60
CA LEU A 319 18.97 -20.68 -19.28
C LEU A 319 19.22 -22.11 -19.79
N LEU A 320 18.18 -22.97 -19.78
CA LEU A 320 18.28 -24.33 -20.33
C LEU A 320 18.29 -24.32 -21.87
N LEU A 321 17.56 -23.39 -22.48
CA LEU A 321 17.46 -23.25 -23.93
C LEU A 321 18.68 -22.57 -24.58
N GLU A 322 19.47 -21.80 -23.81
CA GLU A 322 20.72 -21.19 -24.27
C GLU A 322 21.85 -22.22 -24.53
N GLY A 323 21.72 -23.44 -24.00
CA GLY A 323 22.68 -24.53 -24.19
C GLY A 323 22.72 -25.13 -25.62
N GLU A 324 21.74 -24.82 -26.46
CA GLU A 324 21.71 -25.22 -27.87
C GLU A 324 22.24 -24.10 -28.77
N SER A 325 23.56 -23.95 -28.82
CA SER A 325 24.18 -23.07 -29.79
C SER A 325 23.99 -23.62 -31.20
N ASP A 326 23.21 -22.94 -32.04
CA ASP A 326 23.42 -22.97 -33.49
C ASP A 326 23.83 -21.58 -33.98
N SER A 327 24.96 -21.59 -34.68
CA SER A 327 25.78 -20.44 -35.05
C SER A 327 25.09 -19.50 -36.04
N GLY A 328 24.98 -18.23 -35.68
CA GLY A 328 24.51 -17.17 -36.59
C GLY A 328 25.07 -15.80 -36.21
N SER A 329 26.28 -15.51 -36.67
CA SER A 329 26.85 -14.15 -36.65
C SER A 329 25.97 -13.19 -37.46
N GLY A 330 25.54 -12.10 -36.84
CA GLY A 330 24.78 -11.03 -37.49
C GLY A 330 24.86 -9.74 -36.67
N GLY A 331 25.93 -8.97 -36.88
CA GLY A 331 25.96 -7.60 -36.41
C GLY A 331 24.93 -6.73 -37.14
N SER A 332 24.32 -5.82 -36.39
CA SER A 332 23.98 -4.43 -36.75
C SER A 332 22.54 -4.03 -36.35
N THR A 333 22.50 -3.07 -35.42
CA THR A 333 21.58 -1.92 -35.32
C THR A 333 20.06 -2.13 -35.20
N VAL A 334 19.58 -1.72 -34.02
CA VAL A 334 18.22 -1.31 -33.62
C VAL A 334 17.35 -0.73 -34.75
N PRO A 335 16.10 -1.25 -34.89
CA PRO A 335 14.91 -0.38 -34.97
C PRO A 335 13.72 -0.92 -34.13
N GLY A 336 13.08 -0.05 -33.33
CA GLY A 336 11.99 -0.39 -32.41
C GLY A 336 10.58 -0.45 -33.03
N THR A 337 9.67 -1.15 -32.37
CA THR A 337 8.21 -1.19 -32.63
C THR A 337 7.44 -0.30 -31.65
N VAL A 338 6.43 0.38 -32.18
CA VAL A 338 5.87 1.63 -31.66
C VAL A 338 4.64 1.40 -30.78
N GLN A 339 4.67 1.94 -29.55
CA GLN A 339 3.50 2.10 -28.67
C GLN A 339 2.37 2.85 -29.41
N LYS A 340 1.16 2.27 -29.46
CA LYS A 340 -0.03 3.02 -29.92
C LYS A 340 -0.62 3.78 -28.74
N LYS A 341 -0.15 5.02 -28.60
CA LYS A 341 -0.73 6.03 -27.73
C LYS A 341 -1.85 6.75 -28.45
N ILE A 342 -2.96 7.00 -27.76
CA ILE A 342 -3.99 7.92 -28.22
C ILE A 342 -4.19 9.01 -27.17
N GLU A 343 -4.36 10.24 -27.60
CA GLU A 343 -4.74 11.34 -26.71
C GLU A 343 -6.27 11.41 -26.67
N VAL A 344 -6.85 11.34 -25.47
CA VAL A 344 -8.30 11.50 -25.28
C VAL A 344 -8.52 12.61 -24.27
N TYR A 345 -9.63 13.30 -24.39
CA TYR A 345 -9.99 14.37 -23.48
C TYR A 345 -10.87 13.81 -22.37
N ILE A 346 -10.59 14.14 -21.11
CA ILE A 346 -11.40 13.74 -19.97
C ILE A 346 -11.70 14.89 -18.99
N ALA A 347 -12.87 14.83 -18.37
CA ALA A 347 -13.24 15.65 -17.22
C ALA A 347 -13.99 14.81 -16.18
N VAL A 348 -13.77 15.08 -14.89
CA VAL A 348 -14.40 14.36 -13.78
C VAL A 348 -15.04 15.36 -12.82
N VAL A 349 -16.36 15.25 -12.63
CA VAL A 349 -17.18 16.19 -11.84
C VAL A 349 -17.72 15.52 -10.59
N GLY A 350 -17.31 16.00 -9.42
CA GLY A 350 -17.70 15.50 -8.11
C GLY A 350 -19.15 15.79 -7.72
N LYS A 351 -19.59 15.17 -6.62
CA LYS A 351 -20.95 15.28 -6.08
C LYS A 351 -21.36 16.70 -5.68
N ASN A 352 -20.40 17.60 -5.50
CA ASN A 352 -20.64 19.01 -5.15
C ASN A 352 -20.52 19.94 -6.37
N ASN A 353 -20.50 19.39 -7.60
CA ASN A 353 -20.21 20.10 -8.86
C ASN A 353 -18.79 20.70 -8.95
N ASP A 354 -17.87 20.21 -8.13
CA ASP A 354 -16.43 20.47 -8.18
C ASP A 354 -15.75 19.65 -9.29
N LEU A 355 -14.71 20.21 -9.92
CA LEU A 355 -13.89 19.48 -10.88
C LEU A 355 -12.84 18.69 -10.12
N LEU A 356 -13.04 17.37 -10.03
CA LEU A 356 -12.01 16.45 -9.51
C LEU A 356 -10.89 16.32 -10.53
N PHE A 357 -11.25 16.32 -11.82
CA PHE A 357 -10.31 16.50 -12.93
C PHE A 357 -10.91 17.51 -13.91
N ALA A 358 -10.25 18.66 -14.07
CA ALA A 358 -10.70 19.67 -15.00
C ALA A 358 -10.56 19.16 -16.46
N PRO A 359 -11.35 19.65 -17.43
CA PRO A 359 -11.19 19.27 -18.83
C PRO A 359 -9.77 19.44 -19.31
N ASP A 360 -9.13 18.30 -19.52
CA ASP A 360 -7.77 18.19 -20.01
C ASP A 360 -7.66 16.91 -20.84
N SER A 361 -6.53 16.73 -21.50
CA SER A 361 -6.23 15.47 -22.16
C SER A 361 -5.42 14.53 -21.27
N VAL A 362 -5.70 13.24 -21.43
CA VAL A 362 -4.86 12.17 -20.92
C VAL A 362 -4.39 11.35 -22.12
N THR A 363 -3.11 10.97 -22.09
CA THR A 363 -2.58 10.05 -23.08
C THR A 363 -2.84 8.65 -22.59
N LEU A 364 -3.62 7.89 -23.36
CA LEU A 364 -3.82 6.47 -23.12
C LEU A 364 -2.90 5.67 -23.99
N SER A 365 -2.23 4.73 -23.36
CA SER A 365 -1.38 3.77 -24.01
C SER A 365 -2.04 2.40 -23.95
N SER A 366 -1.89 1.61 -25.02
CA SER A 366 -2.51 0.30 -25.10
C SER A 366 -2.04 -0.69 -24.02
N ASP A 367 -0.96 -0.35 -23.31
CA ASP A 367 -0.27 -1.03 -22.20
C ASP A 367 -0.65 -0.50 -20.81
N ASP A 368 -1.45 0.57 -20.69
CA ASP A 368 -1.94 1.05 -19.40
C ASP A 368 -2.91 0.06 -18.74
N LYS A 369 -3.12 0.17 -17.42
CA LYS A 369 -3.94 -0.76 -16.58
C LYS A 369 -5.29 -1.15 -17.21
N TRP A 370 -5.98 -0.20 -17.84
CA TRP A 370 -7.26 -0.45 -18.52
C TRP A 370 -7.21 -0.25 -20.03
N GLY A 371 -6.01 -0.13 -20.61
CA GLY A 371 -5.78 0.16 -22.02
C GLY A 371 -6.54 1.38 -22.53
N LEU A 372 -6.91 1.34 -23.80
CA LEU A 372 -7.58 2.45 -24.50
C LEU A 372 -9.09 2.50 -24.19
N THR A 373 -9.48 2.60 -22.92
CA THR A 373 -10.90 2.53 -22.48
C THR A 373 -11.34 3.76 -21.69
N ALA A 374 -12.66 3.92 -21.45
CA ALA A 374 -13.21 5.00 -20.65
C ALA A 374 -12.79 4.92 -19.17
N LEU A 375 -12.55 3.72 -18.66
CA LEU A 375 -11.92 3.53 -17.35
C LEU A 375 -10.42 3.79 -17.41
N GLY A 376 -9.75 3.47 -18.52
CA GLY A 376 -8.37 3.89 -18.78
C GLY A 376 -8.21 5.40 -18.79
N ALA A 377 -9.15 6.13 -19.41
CA ALA A 377 -9.20 7.59 -19.33
C ALA A 377 -9.30 8.08 -17.88
N LEU A 378 -10.16 7.47 -17.06
CA LEU A 378 -10.28 7.83 -15.65
C LEU A 378 -9.02 7.48 -14.87
N ASP A 379 -8.44 6.30 -15.07
CA ASP A 379 -7.22 5.86 -14.40
C ASP A 379 -6.03 6.77 -14.73
N ALA A 380 -5.92 7.18 -16.00
CA ALA A 380 -4.91 8.12 -16.47
C ALA A 380 -5.09 9.55 -15.95
N THR A 381 -6.22 9.88 -15.31
CA THR A 381 -6.35 11.15 -14.56
C THR A 381 -5.54 11.16 -13.27
N GLY A 382 -5.15 9.97 -12.77
CA GLY A 382 -4.48 9.81 -11.48
C GLY A 382 -5.39 10.01 -10.26
N LEU A 383 -6.70 10.17 -10.46
CA LEU A 383 -7.66 10.21 -9.36
C LEU A 383 -7.83 8.84 -8.74
N ASP A 384 -7.90 8.79 -7.41
CA ASP A 384 -8.22 7.58 -6.68
C ASP A 384 -9.64 7.14 -7.01
N TYR A 385 -9.82 5.91 -7.46
CA TYR A 385 -11.15 5.32 -7.60
C TYR A 385 -11.15 3.89 -7.10
N VAL A 386 -12.32 3.45 -6.68
CA VAL A 386 -12.58 2.05 -6.34
C VAL A 386 -13.54 1.53 -7.39
N ASP A 387 -13.15 0.48 -8.09
CA ASP A 387 -14.02 -0.25 -8.99
C ASP A 387 -14.29 -1.67 -8.47
N ASP A 388 -15.26 -2.32 -9.09
CA ASP A 388 -15.53 -3.75 -8.94
C ASP A 388 -15.76 -4.31 -10.33
N ASP A 389 -14.76 -5.02 -10.84
CA ASP A 389 -14.73 -5.54 -12.21
C ASP A 389 -15.02 -4.45 -13.28
N GLY A 390 -14.43 -3.26 -13.10
CA GLY A 390 -14.57 -2.11 -14.00
C GLY A 390 -15.88 -1.32 -13.87
N PHE A 391 -16.69 -1.61 -12.86
CA PHE A 391 -17.79 -0.75 -12.42
C PHE A 391 -17.32 0.19 -11.30
N VAL A 392 -17.35 1.49 -11.54
CA VAL A 392 -16.82 2.48 -10.58
C VAL A 392 -17.78 2.65 -9.39
N LYS A 393 -17.31 2.28 -8.20
CA LYS A 393 -18.02 2.39 -6.92
C LYS A 393 -17.75 3.72 -6.22
N SER A 394 -16.58 4.32 -6.41
CA SER A 394 -16.24 5.66 -5.92
C SER A 394 -15.12 6.28 -6.73
N ILE A 395 -15.09 7.62 -6.83
CA ILE A 395 -13.94 8.41 -7.30
C ILE A 395 -13.66 9.45 -6.21
N GLU A 396 -12.40 9.64 -5.83
CA GLU A 396 -11.91 10.49 -4.73
C GLU A 396 -12.69 10.24 -3.43
N GLY A 397 -12.88 8.96 -3.09
CA GLY A 397 -13.62 8.54 -1.89
C GLY A 397 -15.12 8.85 -1.89
N GLN A 398 -15.67 9.41 -2.97
CA GLN A 398 -17.10 9.71 -3.07
C GLN A 398 -17.85 8.47 -3.56
N ALA A 399 -18.39 7.65 -2.65
CA ALA A 399 -19.04 6.39 -3.01
C ALA A 399 -20.47 6.55 -3.56
N ASN A 400 -20.88 5.61 -4.41
CA ASN A 400 -22.27 5.45 -4.86
C ASN A 400 -23.20 5.22 -3.66
N SER A 401 -24.45 5.71 -3.74
CA SER A 401 -25.45 5.57 -2.67
C SER A 401 -26.86 5.38 -3.21
N GLY A 402 -27.41 4.17 -3.07
CA GLY A 402 -28.75 3.83 -3.56
C GLY A 402 -28.85 3.94 -5.09
N MET A 403 -29.79 4.75 -5.58
CA MET A 403 -29.95 5.05 -7.02
C MET A 403 -29.03 6.18 -7.51
N ASN A 404 -28.22 6.77 -6.63
CA ASN A 404 -27.27 7.84 -6.95
C ASN A 404 -25.88 7.25 -7.12
N GLY A 405 -25.11 7.74 -8.09
CA GLY A 405 -23.76 7.26 -8.30
C GLY A 405 -23.06 7.81 -9.52
N TRP A 406 -21.83 7.32 -9.72
CA TRP A 406 -20.95 7.67 -10.82
C TRP A 406 -21.50 7.21 -12.16
N MET A 407 -21.63 8.17 -13.07
CA MET A 407 -21.99 7.95 -14.46
C MET A 407 -20.86 8.46 -15.34
N TYR A 408 -20.77 7.90 -16.55
CA TYR A 408 -19.81 8.35 -17.56
C TYR A 408 -20.46 8.47 -18.93
N LYS A 409 -19.90 9.31 -19.78
CA LYS A 409 -20.29 9.42 -21.18
C LYS A 409 -19.09 9.65 -22.08
N VAL A 410 -19.19 9.17 -23.31
CA VAL A 410 -18.18 9.37 -24.36
C VAL A 410 -18.83 10.11 -25.52
N ASN A 411 -18.26 11.25 -25.94
CA ASN A 411 -18.76 12.09 -27.03
C ASN A 411 -20.27 12.42 -26.91
N ASN A 412 -20.70 12.84 -25.72
CA ASN A 412 -22.10 13.15 -25.35
C ASN A 412 -23.08 11.97 -25.34
N SER A 413 -22.62 10.73 -25.49
CA SER A 413 -23.45 9.53 -25.40
C SER A 413 -23.12 8.72 -24.15
N ILE A 414 -24.13 8.33 -23.38
CA ILE A 414 -23.98 7.44 -22.20
C ILE A 414 -23.97 5.99 -22.70
N PRO A 415 -22.84 5.26 -22.61
CA PRO A 415 -22.76 3.89 -23.10
C PRO A 415 -23.56 2.92 -22.21
N THR A 416 -24.05 1.83 -22.79
CA THR A 416 -24.79 0.77 -22.08
C THR A 416 -23.90 -0.36 -21.57
N VAL A 417 -22.58 -0.16 -21.57
CA VAL A 417 -21.54 -1.11 -21.14
C VAL A 417 -20.70 -0.49 -20.03
N LYS A 418 -19.97 -1.30 -19.26
CA LYS A 418 -19.09 -0.81 -18.20
C LYS A 418 -17.90 -0.03 -18.77
N ALA A 419 -17.33 0.87 -17.97
CA ALA A 419 -16.31 1.78 -18.46
C ALA A 419 -14.99 1.07 -18.87
N SER A 420 -14.69 -0.08 -18.26
CA SER A 420 -13.56 -0.93 -18.64
C SER A 420 -13.73 -1.64 -19.99
N GLU A 421 -14.95 -1.71 -20.52
CA GLU A 421 -15.24 -2.32 -21.83
C GLU A 421 -15.40 -1.28 -22.94
N LYS A 422 -15.64 -0.02 -22.57
CA LYS A 422 -15.85 1.05 -23.55
C LYS A 422 -14.52 1.53 -24.09
N THR A 423 -14.11 1.00 -25.24
CA THR A 423 -12.92 1.47 -25.97
C THR A 423 -13.09 2.90 -26.49
N LEU A 424 -11.96 3.62 -26.52
CA LEU A 424 -11.82 4.99 -26.96
C LEU A 424 -10.90 5.09 -28.19
N SER A 425 -11.07 6.18 -28.94
CA SER A 425 -10.22 6.57 -30.06
C SER A 425 -9.62 7.95 -29.84
N GLU A 426 -8.55 8.26 -30.57
CA GLU A 426 -7.91 9.59 -30.59
C GLU A 426 -8.94 10.73 -30.64
N GLY A 427 -8.84 11.68 -29.70
CA GLY A 427 -9.69 12.85 -29.59
C GLY A 427 -11.07 12.63 -28.95
N ASP A 428 -11.40 11.41 -28.52
CA ASP A 428 -12.65 11.14 -27.81
C ASP A 428 -12.75 11.95 -26.50
N ARG A 429 -13.97 12.37 -26.15
CA ARG A 429 -14.26 13.16 -24.93
C ARG A 429 -15.02 12.34 -23.91
N VAL A 430 -14.40 12.08 -22.78
CA VAL A 430 -14.96 11.32 -21.65
C VAL A 430 -15.37 12.28 -20.53
N ILE A 431 -16.59 12.20 -20.05
CA ILE A 431 -17.02 12.94 -18.86
C ILE A 431 -17.52 11.96 -17.82
N TRP A 432 -16.92 11.99 -16.63
CA TRP A 432 -17.44 11.36 -15.43
C TRP A 432 -18.16 12.40 -14.59
N TRP A 433 -19.32 12.03 -14.03
CA TRP A 433 -19.99 12.88 -13.04
C TRP A 433 -20.75 12.05 -12.02
N TYR A 434 -20.83 12.56 -10.80
CA TYR A 434 -21.68 11.98 -9.77
C TYR A 434 -23.13 12.41 -9.99
N SER A 435 -24.03 11.46 -10.28
CA SER A 435 -25.44 11.74 -10.53
C SER A 435 -26.32 11.41 -9.34
N THR A 436 -27.23 12.31 -9.00
CA THR A 436 -28.33 12.08 -8.03
C THR A 436 -29.66 11.78 -8.72
N ASP A 437 -29.66 11.67 -10.05
CA ASP A 437 -30.81 11.32 -10.88
C ASP A 437 -30.34 10.39 -12.02
N TYR A 438 -30.88 9.17 -12.04
CA TYR A 438 -30.54 8.17 -13.06
C TYR A 438 -30.87 8.63 -14.50
N SER A 439 -31.79 9.59 -14.67
CA SER A 439 -32.16 10.16 -15.96
C SER A 439 -31.34 11.38 -16.37
N SER A 440 -30.40 11.82 -15.53
CA SER A 440 -29.54 12.97 -15.81
C SER A 440 -28.60 12.71 -16.98
N ASN A 441 -28.51 13.68 -17.90
CA ASN A 441 -27.56 13.65 -19.02
C ASN A 441 -26.18 14.21 -18.67
N GLY A 442 -25.97 14.67 -17.43
CA GLY A 442 -24.71 15.23 -16.95
C GLY A 442 -24.28 16.54 -17.64
N PRO A 443 -23.13 17.12 -17.24
CA PRO A 443 -22.60 18.37 -17.79
C PRO A 443 -22.09 18.21 -19.23
N THR A 444 -22.00 19.28 -20.00
CA THR A 444 -21.47 19.26 -21.38
C THR A 444 -19.99 19.64 -21.41
N TRP A 445 -19.24 19.15 -22.40
CA TRP A 445 -17.82 19.51 -22.55
C TRP A 445 -17.59 21.02 -22.57
N SER A 446 -18.41 21.75 -23.34
CA SER A 446 -18.33 23.22 -23.45
C SER A 446 -18.59 23.96 -22.14
N SER A 447 -19.46 23.45 -21.26
CA SER A 447 -19.69 24.07 -19.94
C SER A 447 -18.55 23.82 -18.96
N LEU A 448 -17.75 22.77 -19.17
CA LEU A 448 -16.62 22.44 -18.33
C LEU A 448 -15.34 23.14 -18.80
N SER A 449 -15.11 23.28 -20.11
CA SER A 449 -13.88 23.90 -20.64
C SER A 449 -13.76 25.39 -20.29
N SER A 450 -14.87 26.09 -20.05
CA SER A 450 -14.84 27.46 -19.51
C SER A 450 -14.39 27.54 -18.05
N LEU A 451 -14.30 26.41 -17.35
CA LEU A 451 -13.83 26.30 -15.97
C LEU A 451 -12.36 25.82 -15.89
N SER A 452 -11.79 25.15 -16.93
CA SER A 452 -10.41 24.59 -16.93
C SER A 452 -9.31 25.48 -17.48
N THR A 453 -9.61 26.65 -18.06
CA THR A 453 -8.61 27.63 -18.52
C THR A 453 -7.86 28.34 -17.38
N ALA A 454 -7.66 27.65 -16.26
CA ALA A 454 -6.93 28.08 -15.08
C ALA A 454 -5.91 26.99 -14.65
N THR A 455 -5.11 26.43 -15.58
CA THR A 455 -3.95 25.58 -15.25
C THR A 455 -2.62 26.27 -15.58
N VAL A 456 -1.83 26.47 -14.51
CA VAL A 456 -0.43 26.94 -14.47
C VAL A 456 0.51 25.80 -14.86
N GLU A 457 1.50 26.11 -15.68
CA GLU A 457 2.67 25.30 -16.05
C GLU A 457 3.36 24.63 -14.84
N THR A 458 4.01 23.49 -15.08
CA THR A 458 5.00 22.88 -14.17
C THR A 458 6.13 23.87 -13.87
N ALA A 459 6.00 24.63 -12.78
CA ALA A 459 7.09 25.46 -12.31
C ALA A 459 8.14 24.56 -11.66
N ALA A 460 9.37 24.58 -12.21
CA ALA A 460 10.55 24.05 -11.54
C ALA A 460 10.66 24.62 -10.12
N VAL A 461 11.26 23.86 -9.19
CA VAL A 461 11.51 24.35 -7.82
C VAL A 461 12.24 25.68 -7.90
N SER A 462 11.65 26.72 -7.31
CA SER A 462 12.24 28.06 -7.26
C SER A 462 13.69 27.94 -6.78
N SER A 463 14.66 28.33 -7.62
CA SER A 463 16.08 28.18 -7.29
C SER A 463 16.46 28.95 -6.02
N ASP A 464 15.75 30.05 -5.75
CA ASP A 464 15.82 30.83 -4.52
C ASP A 464 15.30 30.07 -3.29
N LEU A 465 14.23 29.26 -3.43
CA LEU A 465 13.74 28.40 -2.33
C LEU A 465 14.77 27.33 -1.97
N LYS A 466 15.36 26.69 -2.98
CA LYS A 466 16.45 25.71 -2.77
C LYS A 466 17.66 26.35 -2.09
N GLU A 467 18.04 27.55 -2.50
CA GLU A 467 19.16 28.27 -1.88
C GLU A 467 18.84 28.69 -0.44
N GLN A 468 17.64 29.22 -0.18
CA GLN A 468 17.21 29.61 1.16
C GLN A 468 17.16 28.41 2.11
N ASN A 469 16.60 27.29 1.67
CA ASN A 469 16.53 26.05 2.46
C ASN A 469 17.94 25.56 2.85
N LYS A 470 18.91 25.61 1.93
CA LYS A 470 20.30 25.21 2.21
C LYS A 470 21.01 26.05 3.28
N LYS A 471 20.52 27.25 3.59
CA LYS A 471 21.10 28.10 4.64
C LYS A 471 20.63 27.70 6.05
N LEU A 472 19.57 26.89 6.15
CA LEU A 472 19.11 26.31 7.41
C LEU A 472 19.95 25.06 7.77
N PRO A 473 20.08 24.72 9.06
CA PRO A 473 20.62 23.44 9.47
C PRO A 473 19.70 22.31 9.03
N GLU A 474 20.26 21.11 8.82
CA GLU A 474 19.57 19.95 8.24
C GLU A 474 18.22 19.64 8.93
N MET A 475 18.11 19.83 10.25
CA MET A 475 16.88 19.58 11.00
C MET A 475 15.71 20.53 10.68
N LEU A 476 16.00 21.68 10.08
CA LEU A 476 15.04 22.69 9.61
C LEU A 476 14.98 22.78 8.08
N GLN A 477 15.70 21.92 7.35
CA GLN A 477 15.61 21.85 5.90
C GLN A 477 14.38 21.05 5.47
N ALA A 478 13.50 21.67 4.70
CA ALA A 478 12.38 21.00 4.05
C ALA A 478 12.85 20.10 2.90
N SER A 479 12.06 19.07 2.61
CA SER A 479 12.20 18.19 1.44
C SER A 479 12.03 18.95 0.12
N GLU A 480 12.54 18.39 -0.98
CA GLU A 480 12.39 19.02 -2.29
C GLU A 480 10.93 19.06 -2.74
N GLU A 481 10.15 18.04 -2.37
CA GLU A 481 8.72 17.94 -2.62
C GLU A 481 7.97 19.08 -1.91
N ALA A 482 8.29 19.32 -0.64
CA ALA A 482 7.69 20.41 0.12
C ALA A 482 8.06 21.80 -0.45
N LEU A 483 9.31 22.01 -0.88
CA LEU A 483 9.71 23.25 -1.54
C LEU A 483 8.99 23.47 -2.88
N THR A 484 8.77 22.40 -3.64
CA THR A 484 8.02 22.44 -4.90
C THR A 484 6.56 22.82 -4.65
N ALA A 485 5.93 22.21 -3.65
CA ALA A 485 4.57 22.53 -3.23
C ALA A 485 4.47 23.99 -2.75
N LEU A 486 5.46 24.47 -1.97
CA LEU A 486 5.48 25.84 -1.47
C LEU A 486 5.58 26.87 -2.61
N GLY A 487 6.33 26.56 -3.66
CA GLY A 487 6.41 27.41 -4.86
C GLY A 487 5.07 27.54 -5.61
N ASN A 488 4.18 26.56 -5.47
CA ASN A 488 2.90 26.50 -6.18
C ASN A 488 1.68 26.68 -5.24
N ILE A 489 1.91 27.13 -4.01
CA ILE A 489 0.94 27.00 -2.94
C ILE A 489 -0.34 27.81 -3.15
N GLU A 490 -0.25 29.02 -3.70
CA GLU A 490 -1.42 29.85 -3.97
C GLU A 490 -2.35 29.20 -5.00
N LYS A 491 -1.77 28.52 -5.99
CA LYS A 491 -2.53 27.74 -6.98
C LYS A 491 -3.15 26.50 -6.34
N ALA A 492 -2.40 25.80 -5.50
CA ALA A 492 -2.84 24.55 -4.87
C ALA A 492 -4.00 24.78 -3.88
N LEU A 493 -3.94 25.84 -3.08
CA LEU A 493 -4.96 26.12 -2.06
C LEU A 493 -6.05 27.09 -2.52
N GLY A 494 -5.81 27.83 -3.62
CA GLY A 494 -6.68 28.95 -4.02
C GLY A 494 -6.72 30.10 -3.02
N LEU A 495 -5.81 30.09 -2.03
CA LEU A 495 -5.63 31.12 -1.01
C LEU A 495 -4.42 31.97 -1.36
N LYS A 496 -4.60 33.28 -1.38
CA LYS A 496 -3.48 34.21 -1.56
C LYS A 496 -2.77 34.43 -0.23
N GLN A 497 -1.49 34.78 -0.29
CA GLN A 497 -0.70 35.08 0.91
C GLN A 497 -1.24 36.25 1.75
N ASP A 498 -2.02 37.16 1.16
CA ASP A 498 -2.66 38.30 1.83
C ASP A 498 -4.13 38.06 2.21
N ASP A 499 -4.60 36.83 2.09
CA ASP A 499 -5.98 36.47 2.43
C ASP A 499 -6.16 36.44 3.95
N LYS A 500 -6.76 37.50 4.50
CA LYS A 500 -7.06 37.65 5.94
C LYS A 500 -8.29 36.87 6.37
N LYS A 501 -8.65 35.82 5.64
CA LYS A 501 -9.85 35.06 5.94
C LYS A 501 -9.69 34.32 7.28
N PRO A 502 -10.61 34.51 8.23
CA PRO A 502 -10.57 33.82 9.50
C PRO A 502 -10.62 32.30 9.32
N LEU A 503 -9.88 31.58 10.17
CA LEU A 503 -9.81 30.11 10.13
C LEU A 503 -11.18 29.44 10.15
N GLU A 504 -12.12 29.94 10.96
CA GLU A 504 -13.45 29.32 11.10
C GLU A 504 -14.31 29.48 9.84
N ASP A 505 -13.98 30.43 8.97
CA ASP A 505 -14.74 30.75 7.77
C ASP A 505 -14.24 29.95 6.54
N LEU A 506 -13.14 29.20 6.68
CA LEU A 506 -12.57 28.39 5.62
C LEU A 506 -13.40 27.13 5.36
N LYS A 507 -13.69 26.91 4.07
CA LYS A 507 -14.44 25.74 3.58
C LYS A 507 -13.52 24.61 3.09
N SER A 508 -12.23 24.90 2.92
CA SER A 508 -11.20 24.03 2.35
C SER A 508 -9.93 24.07 3.20
N ALA A 509 -9.00 23.15 2.95
CA ALA A 509 -7.71 23.10 3.64
C ALA A 509 -6.89 24.38 3.43
N ALA A 510 -6.11 24.75 4.44
CA ALA A 510 -5.14 25.86 4.40
C ALA A 510 -3.68 25.39 4.35
N VAL A 511 -3.47 24.08 4.22
CA VAL A 511 -2.14 23.46 4.15
C VAL A 511 -2.08 22.47 2.99
N VAL A 512 -0.93 22.42 2.31
CA VAL A 512 -0.59 21.32 1.40
C VAL A 512 0.24 20.31 2.17
N VAL A 513 -0.20 19.06 2.24
CA VAL A 513 0.54 17.99 2.94
C VAL A 513 1.49 17.33 1.94
N GLN A 514 2.75 17.13 2.35
CA GLN A 514 3.78 16.48 1.55
C GLN A 514 4.54 15.43 2.35
N GLY A 515 4.93 14.36 1.64
CA GLY A 515 5.59 13.19 2.21
C GLY A 515 4.64 12.30 3.02
N GLU A 516 5.15 11.13 3.41
CA GLU A 516 4.44 10.21 4.29
C GLU A 516 4.90 10.38 5.73
N ARG A 517 3.99 10.12 6.68
CA ARG A 517 4.34 10.03 8.09
C ARG A 517 5.11 8.73 8.29
N SER A 518 6.43 8.80 8.46
CA SER A 518 7.21 7.64 8.90
C SER A 518 6.58 7.04 10.16
N TYR A 519 6.52 5.71 10.26
CA TYR A 519 6.09 5.06 11.49
C TYR A 519 7.11 5.38 12.59
N ILE A 520 6.78 6.39 13.41
CA ILE A 520 7.57 6.78 14.56
C ILE A 520 6.95 6.12 15.78
N ASP A 521 7.77 5.44 16.59
CA ASP A 521 7.34 4.88 17.87
C ASP A 521 6.67 5.97 18.71
N ILE A 522 5.51 5.68 19.29
CA ILE A 522 4.76 6.67 20.05
C ILE A 522 5.61 7.29 21.17
N ASN A 523 6.56 6.56 21.75
CA ASN A 523 7.50 7.07 22.75
C ASN A 523 8.50 8.08 22.18
N ASP A 524 8.94 7.90 20.94
CA ASP A 524 9.84 8.83 20.27
C ASP A 524 9.10 10.12 19.93
N LEU A 525 7.86 10.03 19.45
CA LEU A 525 6.97 11.19 19.33
C LEU A 525 6.83 11.88 20.69
N LYS A 526 6.70 11.12 21.78
CA LYS A 526 6.58 11.70 23.12
C LYS A 526 7.81 12.47 23.53
N ALA A 527 8.98 11.88 23.35
CA ALA A 527 10.25 12.49 23.70
C ALA A 527 10.51 13.76 22.88
N GLN A 528 10.14 13.75 21.59
CA GLN A 528 10.27 14.92 20.72
C GLN A 528 9.33 16.05 21.14
N LYS A 529 8.06 15.74 21.42
CA LYS A 529 7.09 16.75 21.90
C LYS A 529 7.55 17.37 23.23
N LEU A 530 7.98 16.55 24.20
CA LEU A 530 8.50 17.05 25.48
C LEU A 530 9.74 17.93 25.32
N LYS A 531 10.61 17.62 24.34
CA LYS A 531 11.77 18.44 24.03
C LYS A 531 11.39 19.80 23.47
N LEU A 532 10.37 19.86 22.61
CA LEU A 532 9.83 21.14 22.11
C LEU A 532 9.16 21.93 23.23
N ASP A 533 8.28 21.30 24.02
CA ASP A 533 7.57 21.97 25.12
C ASP A 533 8.50 22.47 26.24
N GLY A 534 9.69 21.88 26.36
CA GLY A 534 10.73 22.30 27.30
C GLY A 534 11.67 23.37 26.73
N ASN A 535 11.57 23.68 25.44
CA ASN A 535 12.27 24.78 24.79
C ASN A 535 11.43 26.06 24.88
N ARG A 536 12.09 27.22 24.88
CA ARG A 536 11.37 28.50 24.78
C ARG A 536 12.09 29.37 23.77
N VAL A 537 11.40 29.73 22.70
CA VAL A 537 12.00 30.53 21.62
C VAL A 537 12.17 31.98 22.08
N ASP A 538 13.41 32.47 22.04
CA ASP A 538 13.78 33.87 22.27
C ASP A 538 15.03 34.19 21.43
N ILE A 539 14.80 34.80 20.27
CA ILE A 539 15.82 35.16 19.29
C ILE A 539 15.81 36.66 19.07
N GLU A 540 16.98 37.29 18.99
CA GLU A 540 17.14 38.69 18.65
C GLU A 540 18.39 38.90 17.78
N ASP A 541 18.25 39.59 16.65
CA ASP A 541 19.38 39.92 15.78
C ASP A 541 19.20 41.25 15.03
N ASN A 542 20.30 41.93 14.70
CA ASN A 542 20.27 43.15 13.89
C ASN A 542 20.55 42.78 12.42
N VAL A 543 19.52 42.87 11.57
CA VAL A 543 19.61 42.49 10.16
C VAL A 543 19.81 43.71 9.27
N THR A 544 20.90 43.70 8.51
CA THR A 544 21.21 44.72 7.50
C THR A 544 20.39 44.49 6.22
N ALA A 545 19.77 45.53 5.68
CA ALA A 545 18.76 45.40 4.62
C ALA A 545 19.23 44.66 3.35
N GLY A 546 20.50 44.82 2.97
CA GLY A 546 21.07 44.25 1.75
C GLY A 546 21.69 42.85 1.88
N ASN A 547 21.86 42.33 3.10
CA ASN A 547 22.67 41.12 3.33
C ASN A 547 21.84 39.84 3.51
N GLY A 548 20.54 39.97 3.79
CA GLY A 548 19.72 38.84 4.24
C GLY A 548 20.14 38.34 5.63
N ALA A 549 19.45 37.32 6.13
CA ALA A 549 19.78 36.69 7.42
C ALA A 549 19.13 35.30 7.56
N VAL A 550 19.67 34.49 8.47
CA VAL A 550 19.03 33.27 8.95
C VAL A 550 18.98 33.35 10.47
N LEU A 551 17.78 33.28 11.03
CA LEU A 551 17.53 33.30 12.47
C LEU A 551 16.92 31.95 12.86
N MET A 552 17.40 31.36 13.95
CA MET A 552 16.90 30.10 14.48
C MET A 552 17.21 29.99 15.97
N ASP A 553 16.39 29.27 16.71
CA ASP A 553 16.64 28.97 18.12
C ASP A 553 17.55 27.74 18.26
N ALA A 554 18.17 27.58 19.44
CA ALA A 554 19.06 26.46 19.72
C ALA A 554 18.33 25.10 19.75
N GLY A 555 17.02 25.09 20.03
CA GLY A 555 16.15 23.92 19.98
C GLY A 555 15.77 23.50 18.56
N HIS A 556 15.97 24.38 17.58
CA HIS A 556 15.57 24.21 16.17
C HIS A 556 14.06 23.99 16.02
N GLU A 557 13.31 24.78 16.76
CA GLU A 557 11.85 24.82 16.74
C GLU A 557 11.34 25.83 15.70
N VAL A 558 12.05 26.94 15.54
CA VAL A 558 11.71 28.01 14.60
C VAL A 558 12.92 28.36 13.74
N GLY A 559 12.71 28.48 12.44
CA GLY A 559 13.64 29.03 11.47
C GLY A 559 13.02 30.18 10.69
N LEU A 560 13.79 31.25 10.47
CA LEU A 560 13.45 32.38 9.61
C LEU A 560 14.59 32.63 8.63
N VAL A 561 14.29 32.56 7.34
CA VAL A 561 15.23 32.92 6.27
C VAL A 561 14.78 34.20 5.60
N ILE A 562 15.61 35.23 5.71
CA ILE A 562 15.40 36.55 5.10
C ILE A 562 16.32 36.66 3.88
N PRO A 563 15.77 36.73 2.66
CA PRO A 563 16.57 36.97 1.46
C PRO A 563 17.28 38.32 1.49
N ALA A 564 18.37 38.45 0.73
CA ALA A 564 18.98 39.75 0.46
C ALA A 564 17.95 40.72 -0.13
N ASP A 565 18.03 42.00 0.25
CA ASP A 565 17.13 43.08 -0.17
C ASP A 565 15.64 42.92 0.19
N ALA A 566 15.28 41.90 1.00
CA ALA A 566 13.91 41.74 1.48
C ALA A 566 13.45 42.90 2.37
N LEU A 567 14.39 43.52 3.10
CA LEU A 567 14.13 44.65 3.99
C LEU A 567 14.37 46.00 3.27
N SER A 568 13.69 47.04 3.74
CA SER A 568 13.86 48.41 3.24
C SER A 568 14.92 49.21 4.00
N LYS A 569 15.26 48.80 5.22
CA LYS A 569 16.22 49.42 6.13
C LYS A 569 16.73 48.40 7.15
N ASP A 570 17.85 48.70 7.78
CA ASP A 570 18.37 47.90 8.87
C ASP A 570 17.31 47.78 9.97
N THR A 571 17.06 46.56 10.40
CA THR A 571 15.96 46.22 11.29
C THR A 571 16.44 45.27 12.37
N LYS A 572 16.15 45.60 13.62
CA LYS A 572 16.34 44.71 14.76
C LYS A 572 15.16 43.75 14.80
N ILE A 573 15.40 42.47 14.53
CA ILE A 573 14.38 41.43 14.42
C ILE A 573 14.39 40.59 15.69
N SER A 574 13.20 40.23 16.17
CA SER A 574 13.06 39.26 17.25
C SER A 574 12.00 38.21 16.93
N ILE A 575 12.17 37.02 17.49
CA ILE A 575 11.19 35.93 17.45
C ILE A 575 11.06 35.43 18.89
N GLN A 576 9.88 35.59 19.48
CA GLN A 576 9.63 35.20 20.86
C GLN A 576 8.41 34.32 20.98
N GLU A 577 8.49 33.28 21.79
CA GLU A 577 7.34 32.46 22.14
C GLU A 577 6.48 33.16 23.19
N VAL A 578 5.21 33.34 22.86
CA VAL A 578 4.22 34.02 23.67
C VAL A 578 3.53 33.02 24.59
N ASP A 579 3.48 33.37 25.87
CA ASP A 579 2.73 32.61 26.84
C ASP A 579 1.22 32.87 26.68
N ASN A 580 0.47 31.82 26.38
CA ASN A 580 -0.97 31.84 26.20
C ASN A 580 -1.69 30.88 27.15
N GLU A 581 -1.01 30.40 28.19
CA GLU A 581 -1.58 29.47 29.16
C GLU A 581 -2.76 30.13 29.90
N PRO A 582 -3.98 29.54 29.87
CA PRO A 582 -5.15 30.15 30.49
C PRO A 582 -4.99 30.42 31.99
N ALA A 583 -4.15 29.63 32.68
CA ALA A 583 -3.87 29.77 34.10
C ALA A 583 -2.86 30.88 34.41
N ASN A 584 -2.09 31.36 33.43
CA ASN A 584 -1.14 32.43 33.62
C ASN A 584 -1.84 33.80 33.57
N LYS A 585 -1.65 34.61 34.63
CA LYS A 585 -2.22 35.95 34.74
C LYS A 585 -1.50 36.99 33.89
N ASP A 586 -0.25 36.71 33.53
CA ASP A 586 0.58 37.58 32.71
C ASP A 586 0.54 37.21 31.20
N ALA A 587 -0.19 36.15 30.84
CA ALA A 587 -0.43 35.75 29.46
C ALA A 587 -1.28 36.81 28.72
N ASP A 588 -1.00 37.00 27.43
CA ASP A 588 -1.72 37.94 26.59
C ASP A 588 -3.20 37.53 26.47
N GLU A 589 -4.09 38.31 27.11
CA GLU A 589 -5.54 38.07 27.15
C GLU A 589 -6.17 37.99 25.75
N SER A 590 -5.59 38.68 24.76
CA SER A 590 -6.10 38.66 23.38
C SER A 590 -5.89 37.30 22.72
N LEU A 591 -4.86 36.56 23.14
CA LEU A 591 -4.49 35.24 22.61
C LEU A 591 -5.10 34.09 23.43
N LYS A 592 -5.83 34.34 24.51
CA LYS A 592 -6.52 33.28 25.28
C LYS A 592 -7.75 32.72 24.56
N LYS A 593 -8.29 33.44 23.57
CA LYS A 593 -9.45 33.01 22.79
C LYS A 593 -9.00 32.35 21.50
N MET A 594 -8.82 31.02 21.56
CA MET A 594 -8.62 30.23 20.35
C MET A 594 -9.89 30.23 19.47
N PRO A 595 -9.72 30.15 18.14
CA PRO A 595 -10.83 29.95 17.21
C PRO A 595 -11.70 28.76 17.63
N GLN A 596 -13.03 28.90 17.53
CA GLN A 596 -13.91 27.82 17.98
C GLN A 596 -13.67 26.54 17.16
N GLY A 597 -13.41 25.43 17.85
CA GLY A 597 -13.13 24.14 17.21
C GLY A 597 -11.70 24.00 16.68
N PHE A 598 -10.75 24.80 17.19
CA PHE A 598 -9.33 24.64 16.91
C PHE A 598 -8.51 24.51 18.19
N GLY A 599 -7.50 23.64 18.15
CA GLY A 599 -6.44 23.53 19.15
C GLY A 599 -5.07 23.94 18.59
N LEU A 600 -4.08 24.11 19.47
CA LEU A 600 -2.70 24.43 19.08
C LEU A 600 -1.86 23.16 18.88
N ALA A 601 -1.07 23.15 17.82
CA ALA A 601 -0.06 22.13 17.51
C ALA A 601 1.38 22.63 17.70
N SER A 602 1.57 23.93 17.89
CA SER A 602 2.85 24.59 18.20
C SER A 602 2.66 25.64 19.28
N GLY A 603 3.77 26.20 19.78
CA GLY A 603 3.75 27.50 20.45
C GLY A 603 3.22 28.62 19.55
N ILE A 604 2.93 29.77 20.15
CA ILE A 604 2.62 31.01 19.43
C ILE A 604 3.91 31.82 19.35
N TYR A 605 4.41 32.07 18.14
CA TYR A 605 5.67 32.79 17.93
C TYR A 605 5.38 34.21 17.43
N ASP A 606 5.80 35.21 18.20
CA ASP A 606 5.73 36.62 17.84
C ASP A 606 6.97 37.04 17.07
N PHE A 607 6.80 37.30 15.77
CA PHE A 607 7.86 37.85 14.92
C PHE A 607 7.73 39.36 14.95
N ALA A 608 8.80 40.06 15.35
CA ALA A 608 8.79 41.51 15.54
C ALA A 608 9.95 42.19 14.79
N PRO A 609 9.85 43.50 14.47
CA PRO A 609 8.84 44.44 14.95
C PRO A 609 7.56 44.43 14.10
N ASP A 610 6.43 44.70 14.76
CA ASP A 610 5.14 44.89 14.11
C ASP A 610 5.19 45.92 12.98
N GLY A 611 4.42 45.65 11.91
CA GLY A 611 4.37 46.50 10.73
C GLY A 611 5.57 46.37 9.79
N THR A 612 6.49 45.44 10.05
CA THR A 612 7.52 45.06 9.07
C THR A 612 6.88 44.43 7.85
N ILE A 613 7.17 45.00 6.67
CA ILE A 613 6.71 44.51 5.36
C ILE A 613 7.93 44.22 4.51
N PHE A 614 7.99 43.02 3.92
CA PHE A 614 9.09 42.58 3.09
C PHE A 614 8.84 42.85 1.61
N LYS A 615 9.86 43.34 0.90
CA LYS A 615 9.85 43.48 -0.57
C LYS A 615 9.80 42.13 -1.26
N THR A 616 10.55 41.18 -0.71
CA THR A 616 10.60 39.77 -1.13
C THR A 616 10.10 38.93 0.04
N PRO A 617 9.12 38.03 -0.15
CA PRO A 617 8.63 37.18 0.92
C PRO A 617 9.77 36.44 1.63
N VAL A 618 9.70 36.39 2.96
CA VAL A 618 10.63 35.62 3.80
C VAL A 618 10.07 34.23 4.05
N THR A 619 10.94 33.25 4.31
CA THR A 619 10.53 31.88 4.57
C THR A 619 10.57 31.60 6.06
N ILE A 620 9.46 31.15 6.63
CA ILE A 620 9.39 30.64 8.00
C ILE A 620 9.25 29.13 7.98
N THR A 621 9.90 28.49 8.95
CA THR A 621 9.88 27.05 9.19
C THR A 621 9.58 26.82 10.66
N LEU A 622 8.53 26.05 10.96
CA LEU A 622 8.14 25.69 12.32
C LEU A 622 8.19 24.17 12.48
N LYS A 623 8.86 23.67 13.53
CA LYS A 623 8.80 22.25 13.90
C LYS A 623 7.44 21.95 14.52
N VAL A 624 6.79 20.89 14.05
CA VAL A 624 5.48 20.48 14.57
C VAL A 624 5.43 18.97 14.75
N ILE A 625 5.13 18.54 15.97
CA ILE A 625 4.88 17.13 16.28
C ILE A 625 3.37 16.92 16.36
N LEU A 626 2.80 16.43 15.27
CA LEU A 626 1.38 16.07 15.24
C LEU A 626 1.17 14.74 16.00
N PRO A 627 0.20 14.66 16.92
CA PRO A 627 -0.23 13.38 17.50
C PRO A 627 -0.79 12.43 16.41
N PRO A 628 -0.70 11.10 16.58
CA PRO A 628 -1.23 10.14 15.59
C PRO A 628 -2.73 10.30 15.31
N ILE A 629 -3.51 10.75 16.31
CA ILE A 629 -4.94 11.03 16.20
C ILE A 629 -5.26 12.22 15.27
N VAL A 630 -4.30 13.11 15.04
CA VAL A 630 -4.48 14.28 14.18
C VAL A 630 -4.22 13.90 12.74
N LYS A 631 -5.24 14.13 11.90
CA LYS A 631 -5.09 14.09 10.45
C LYS A 631 -4.28 15.31 9.98
N PRO A 632 -3.18 15.12 9.23
CA PRO A 632 -2.32 16.21 8.76
C PRO A 632 -3.06 17.36 8.07
N GLU A 633 -4.09 17.04 7.27
CA GLU A 633 -4.90 18.00 6.52
C GLU A 633 -5.75 18.95 7.41
N ASN A 634 -5.94 18.59 8.68
CA ASN A 634 -6.61 19.44 9.65
C ASN A 634 -5.66 20.49 10.26
N ALA A 635 -4.36 20.42 9.98
CA ALA A 635 -3.41 21.43 10.39
C ALA A 635 -3.51 22.68 9.52
N SER A 636 -3.22 23.84 10.10
CA SER A 636 -3.17 25.12 9.39
C SER A 636 -2.17 26.02 10.07
N LEU A 637 -1.27 26.63 9.29
CA LEU A 637 -0.52 27.77 9.79
C LEU A 637 -1.49 28.96 9.88
N ALA A 638 -1.42 29.70 10.96
CA ALA A 638 -2.28 30.84 11.22
C ALA A 638 -1.47 32.05 11.65
N CYS A 639 -1.89 33.24 11.23
CA CYS A 639 -1.39 34.50 11.73
C CYS A 639 -2.48 35.24 12.51
N TYR A 640 -2.08 35.95 13.56
CA TYR A 640 -3.01 36.75 14.36
C TYR A 640 -3.18 38.15 13.78
N ASP A 641 -4.41 38.54 13.44
CA ASP A 641 -4.73 39.89 12.99
C ASP A 641 -5.18 40.76 14.17
N GLU A 642 -4.23 41.53 14.72
CA GLU A 642 -4.40 42.49 15.83
C GLU A 642 -5.55 43.49 15.63
N LYS A 643 -5.97 43.77 14.38
CA LYS A 643 -7.09 44.71 14.13
C LYS A 643 -8.46 44.05 14.30
N THR A 644 -8.53 42.75 14.02
CA THR A 644 -9.78 41.99 14.07
C THR A 644 -9.86 41.09 15.29
N GLU A 645 -8.75 40.93 16.02
CA GLU A 645 -8.59 40.00 17.15
C GLU A 645 -8.96 38.56 16.74
N ARG A 646 -8.60 38.17 15.51
CA ARG A 646 -8.90 36.85 14.93
C ARG A 646 -7.67 36.26 14.26
N TRP A 647 -7.64 34.94 14.21
CA TRP A 647 -6.64 34.16 13.51
C TRP A 647 -7.05 33.95 12.05
N ALA A 648 -6.19 34.35 11.12
CA ALA A 648 -6.34 34.13 9.70
C ALA A 648 -5.40 33.02 9.24
N ALA A 649 -5.82 32.21 8.28
CA ALA A 649 -4.96 31.18 7.74
C ALA A 649 -3.84 31.77 6.89
N VAL A 650 -2.68 31.14 6.96
CA VAL A 650 -1.52 31.44 6.14
C VAL A 650 -1.29 30.21 5.26
N PRO A 651 -1.26 30.37 3.92
CA PRO A 651 -0.88 29.28 3.04
C PRO A 651 0.47 28.68 3.45
N ALA A 652 0.47 27.41 3.85
CA ALA A 652 1.67 26.68 4.25
C ALA A 652 1.75 25.26 3.66
N VAL A 653 2.94 24.69 3.67
CA VAL A 653 3.17 23.27 3.39
C VAL A 653 3.53 22.57 4.69
N LEU A 654 2.90 21.43 4.95
CA LEU A 654 3.27 20.50 6.02
C LEU A 654 4.11 19.37 5.42
N ASP A 655 5.40 19.39 5.69
CA ASP A 655 6.35 18.33 5.34
C ASP A 655 6.36 17.28 6.46
N LEU A 656 5.65 16.18 6.25
CA LEU A 656 5.54 15.09 7.23
C LEU A 656 6.86 14.35 7.42
N SER A 657 7.66 14.23 6.36
CA SER A 657 8.94 13.52 6.39
C SER A 657 9.97 14.22 7.29
N LYS A 658 9.86 15.55 7.41
CA LYS A 658 10.71 16.38 8.27
C LYS A 658 10.00 16.90 9.52
N SER A 659 8.68 16.70 9.66
CA SER A 659 7.84 17.28 10.73
C SER A 659 7.94 18.81 10.79
N LEU A 660 7.87 19.45 9.62
CA LEU A 660 8.00 20.90 9.46
C LEU A 660 6.75 21.50 8.82
N VAL A 661 6.32 22.66 9.29
CA VAL A 661 5.42 23.56 8.57
C VAL A 661 6.26 24.68 7.98
N ILE A 662 6.20 24.86 6.65
CA ILE A 662 6.92 25.90 5.93
C ILE A 662 5.97 26.84 5.23
N ALA A 663 6.25 28.14 5.30
CA ALA A 663 5.45 29.16 4.63
C ALA A 663 6.32 30.32 4.16
N ARG A 664 5.84 31.00 3.12
CA ARG A 664 6.34 32.32 2.73
C ARG A 664 5.44 33.37 3.35
N VAL A 665 6.02 34.38 3.99
CA VAL A 665 5.26 35.49 4.60
C VAL A 665 5.78 36.85 4.13
N LYS A 666 4.88 37.83 3.97
CA LYS A 666 5.21 39.20 3.51
C LYS A 666 5.28 40.21 4.63
N HIS A 667 4.88 39.83 5.83
CA HIS A 667 4.93 40.69 7.00
C HIS A 667 5.18 39.87 8.25
N PHE A 668 5.61 40.56 9.29
CA PHE A 668 5.67 40.03 10.63
C PHE A 668 4.32 40.05 11.33
N SER A 669 4.12 39.11 12.25
CA SER A 669 2.90 38.80 12.97
C SER A 669 3.21 37.75 14.04
N LYS A 670 2.25 37.47 14.90
CA LYS A 670 2.21 36.21 15.66
C LYS A 670 1.78 35.08 14.73
N TYR A 671 2.49 33.96 14.75
CA TYR A 671 2.20 32.77 13.97
C TYR A 671 2.08 31.53 14.86
N ALA A 672 1.16 30.64 14.53
CA ALA A 672 1.00 29.36 15.19
C ALA A 672 0.45 28.30 14.24
N VAL A 673 0.72 27.03 14.52
CA VAL A 673 0.09 25.92 13.82
C VAL A 673 -1.11 25.45 14.63
N MET A 674 -2.27 25.47 14.01
CA MET A 674 -3.56 25.13 14.62
C MET A 674 -4.14 23.87 13.98
N ILE A 675 -4.83 23.07 14.77
CA ILE A 675 -5.51 21.85 14.34
C ILE A 675 -7.01 22.06 14.46
N LYS A 676 -7.74 21.79 13.38
CA LYS A 676 -9.20 21.75 13.40
C LYS A 676 -9.68 20.48 14.12
N ASP A 677 -10.52 20.65 15.14
CA ASP A 677 -11.16 19.56 15.85
C ASP A 677 -12.21 18.88 14.96
N GLU A 678 -11.92 17.66 14.53
CA GLU A 678 -12.92 16.81 13.91
C GLU A 678 -13.59 15.93 14.97
N LYS A 679 -14.90 16.17 15.19
CA LYS A 679 -15.71 15.41 16.12
C LYS A 679 -16.89 14.77 15.40
N LYS A 680 -17.18 13.51 15.74
CA LYS A 680 -18.38 12.80 15.28
C LYS A 680 -19.28 12.48 16.46
N SER A 681 -20.44 13.12 16.51
CA SER A 681 -21.42 12.92 17.58
C SER A 681 -22.26 11.66 17.41
N PHE A 682 -22.72 11.13 18.55
CA PHE A 682 -23.60 9.97 18.62
C PHE A 682 -24.80 10.26 19.54
N THR A 683 -25.97 9.73 19.18
CA THR A 683 -27.24 10.06 19.86
C THR A 683 -27.44 9.32 21.19
N ASP A 684 -26.69 8.25 21.42
CA ASP A 684 -26.82 7.36 22.59
C ASP A 684 -25.77 7.62 23.69
N ILE A 685 -24.95 8.66 23.55
CA ILE A 685 -24.04 9.13 24.61
C ILE A 685 -24.81 10.08 25.54
N GLY A 686 -25.60 9.49 26.44
CA GLY A 686 -26.34 10.22 27.48
C GLY A 686 -25.47 10.69 28.65
N GLU A 687 -26.09 11.32 29.64
CA GLU A 687 -25.40 11.92 30.81
C GLU A 687 -24.52 10.92 31.58
N SER A 688 -24.92 9.64 31.66
CA SER A 688 -24.14 8.58 32.32
C SER A 688 -22.78 8.30 31.66
N PHE A 689 -22.59 8.71 30.40
CA PHE A 689 -21.34 8.58 29.64
C PHE A 689 -20.76 9.93 29.22
N ALA A 690 -21.22 11.04 29.81
CA ALA A 690 -20.70 12.38 29.50
C ALA A 690 -19.18 12.50 29.70
N TRP A 691 -18.64 11.77 30.67
CA TRP A 691 -17.20 11.68 30.95
C TRP A 691 -16.38 11.07 29.80
N ALA A 692 -17.00 10.28 28.92
CA ALA A 692 -16.35 9.63 27.78
C ALA A 692 -16.60 10.36 26.45
N LYS A 693 -17.60 11.26 26.42
CA LYS A 693 -18.16 11.82 25.19
C LYS A 693 -17.09 12.45 24.31
N ASP A 694 -16.30 13.37 24.85
CA ASP A 694 -15.31 14.12 24.08
C ASP A 694 -14.25 13.20 23.45
N TYR A 695 -13.79 12.21 24.22
CA TYR A 695 -12.83 11.19 23.78
C TYR A 695 -13.41 10.32 22.65
N ILE A 696 -14.66 9.89 22.80
CA ILE A 696 -15.37 9.10 21.78
C ILE A 696 -15.53 9.91 20.50
N GLU A 697 -16.06 11.13 20.59
CA GLU A 697 -16.36 11.95 19.42
C GLU A 697 -15.09 12.35 18.67
N THR A 698 -14.00 12.64 19.39
CA THR A 698 -12.69 12.98 18.81
C THR A 698 -12.07 11.77 18.10
N LEU A 699 -11.99 10.61 18.78
CA LEU A 699 -11.45 9.39 18.15
C LEU A 699 -12.31 8.90 16.97
N ALA A 700 -13.62 9.15 17.02
CA ALA A 700 -14.53 8.83 15.92
C ALA A 700 -14.36 9.80 14.73
N GLY A 701 -14.14 11.10 14.98
CA GLY A 701 -13.79 12.07 13.94
C GLY A 701 -12.44 11.74 13.27
N ALA A 702 -11.48 11.26 14.06
CA ALA A 702 -10.20 10.75 13.58
C ALA A 702 -10.29 9.40 12.83
N GLY A 703 -11.44 8.73 12.82
CA GLY A 703 -11.63 7.43 12.15
C GLY A 703 -11.06 6.21 12.90
N ILE A 704 -10.52 6.42 14.10
CA ILE A 704 -9.99 5.35 14.96
C ILE A 704 -11.14 4.53 15.55
N LEU A 705 -12.22 5.20 15.94
CA LEU A 705 -13.44 4.56 16.41
C LEU A 705 -14.56 4.66 15.36
N SER A 706 -15.48 3.70 15.42
CA SER A 706 -16.68 3.70 14.58
C SER A 706 -17.91 3.41 15.43
N GLY A 707 -19.02 4.08 15.11
CA GLY A 707 -20.33 3.72 15.65
C GLY A 707 -20.82 2.39 15.09
N VAL A 708 -21.88 1.86 15.70
CA VAL A 708 -22.44 0.56 15.29
C VAL A 708 -23.38 0.66 14.09
N ASP A 709 -23.98 1.82 13.86
CA ASP A 709 -24.94 2.07 12.78
C ASP A 709 -24.90 3.50 12.23
N GLY A 710 -23.83 4.24 12.55
CA GLY A 710 -23.65 5.63 12.13
C GLY A 710 -24.29 6.67 13.05
N ALA A 711 -25.32 6.32 13.82
CA ALA A 711 -25.97 7.22 14.79
C ALA A 711 -25.63 6.88 16.24
N ARG A 712 -25.41 5.60 16.55
CA ARG A 712 -25.14 5.08 17.90
C ARG A 712 -23.70 4.59 18.06
N PHE A 713 -23.18 4.68 19.29
CA PHE A 713 -21.85 4.21 19.68
C PHE A 713 -21.87 2.97 20.61
N GLU A 714 -22.94 2.77 21.36
CA GLU A 714 -23.10 1.75 22.41
C GLU A 714 -22.05 1.82 23.52
N PRO A 715 -21.92 2.97 24.23
CA PRO A 715 -20.81 3.23 25.16
C PRO A 715 -20.69 2.20 26.30
N GLY A 716 -21.81 1.62 26.76
CA GLY A 716 -21.83 0.63 27.84
C GLY A 716 -21.60 -0.82 27.40
N ARG A 717 -21.51 -1.12 26.10
CA ARG A 717 -21.34 -2.50 25.61
C ARG A 717 -19.92 -3.00 25.91
N PRO A 718 -19.73 -4.23 26.42
CA PRO A 718 -18.43 -4.86 26.51
C PRO A 718 -17.74 -4.99 25.14
N VAL A 719 -16.43 -4.83 25.12
CA VAL A 719 -15.59 -4.90 23.92
C VAL A 719 -14.96 -6.27 23.78
N THR A 720 -14.95 -6.85 22.58
CA THR A 720 -14.23 -8.10 22.32
C THR A 720 -12.73 -7.84 22.15
N ARG A 721 -11.91 -8.89 22.29
CA ARG A 721 -10.46 -8.81 22.06
C ARG A 721 -10.13 -8.33 20.64
N ALA A 722 -10.84 -8.82 19.63
CA ALA A 722 -10.69 -8.37 18.25
C ALA A 722 -11.04 -6.89 18.06
N GLU A 723 -12.13 -6.43 18.68
CA GLU A 723 -12.53 -5.02 18.61
C GLU A 723 -11.49 -4.11 19.24
N PHE A 724 -10.98 -4.43 20.44
CA PHE A 724 -9.96 -3.60 21.09
C PHE A 724 -8.67 -3.55 20.29
N VAL A 725 -8.19 -4.69 19.77
CA VAL A 725 -6.97 -4.73 18.95
C VAL A 725 -7.15 -3.96 17.64
N THR A 726 -8.35 -3.96 17.05
CA THR A 726 -8.64 -3.15 15.86
C THR A 726 -8.59 -1.66 16.16
N MET A 727 -9.14 -1.22 17.30
CA MET A 727 -9.01 0.19 17.74
C MET A 727 -7.54 0.57 17.92
N LEU A 728 -6.75 -0.33 18.51
CA LEU A 728 -5.32 -0.10 18.76
C LEU A 728 -4.51 -0.05 17.47
N GLN A 729 -4.76 -0.97 16.53
CA GLN A 729 -4.10 -0.97 15.23
C GLN A 729 -4.33 0.34 14.48
N LYS A 730 -5.57 0.82 14.43
CA LYS A 730 -5.91 2.11 13.83
C LYS A 730 -5.27 3.28 14.55
N ALA A 731 -5.34 3.28 15.89
CA ALA A 731 -4.74 4.31 16.73
C ALA A 731 -3.24 4.47 16.49
N MET A 732 -2.53 3.34 16.31
CA MET A 732 -1.08 3.33 16.11
C MET A 732 -0.67 3.37 14.64
N GLY A 733 -1.61 3.28 13.69
CA GLY A 733 -1.30 3.20 12.26
C GLY A 733 -0.43 1.99 11.90
N LEU A 734 -0.60 0.84 12.58
CA LEU A 734 0.24 -0.32 12.30
C LEU A 734 0.00 -0.81 10.88
N ALA A 735 1.08 -0.91 10.11
CA ALA A 735 1.04 -1.40 8.73
C ALA A 735 0.60 -2.87 8.68
N LYS A 736 -0.06 -3.25 7.58
CA LYS A 736 -0.45 -4.62 7.32
C LYS A 736 0.81 -5.46 7.04
N PRO A 737 1.14 -6.46 7.87
CA PRO A 737 2.26 -7.33 7.58
C PRO A 737 1.90 -8.30 6.45
N GLN A 738 2.91 -8.72 5.67
CA GLN A 738 2.78 -9.77 4.65
C GLN A 738 2.74 -11.20 5.25
N GLN A 739 2.89 -11.35 6.56
CA GLN A 739 2.99 -12.64 7.26
C GLN A 739 1.61 -13.23 7.56
N GLU A 740 1.49 -14.55 7.72
CA GLU A 740 0.26 -15.20 8.20
C GLU A 740 0.23 -15.26 9.76
N THR A 741 -0.96 -15.26 10.36
CA THR A 741 -1.11 -15.39 11.82
C THR A 741 -0.86 -16.83 12.28
N SER A 742 -0.25 -17.00 13.45
CA SER A 742 -0.08 -18.29 14.12
C SER A 742 -1.29 -18.70 14.96
N PHE A 743 -2.33 -17.86 15.06
CA PHE A 743 -3.50 -18.13 15.88
C PHE A 743 -4.50 -19.01 15.14
N VAL A 744 -4.84 -20.16 15.72
CA VAL A 744 -5.69 -21.18 15.08
C VAL A 744 -7.15 -20.77 14.92
N ASP A 745 -7.59 -19.73 15.62
CA ASP A 745 -8.97 -19.22 15.66
C ASP A 745 -9.11 -17.82 15.03
N VAL A 746 -8.14 -17.43 14.19
CA VAL A 746 -8.13 -16.16 13.45
C VAL A 746 -8.20 -16.47 11.96
N GLU A 747 -9.42 -16.55 11.45
CA GLU A 747 -9.71 -16.91 10.06
C GLU A 747 -9.30 -15.81 9.07
N LYS A 748 -8.66 -16.20 7.97
CA LYS A 748 -8.30 -15.31 6.85
C LYS A 748 -9.58 -14.68 6.26
N GLY A 749 -9.57 -13.37 6.10
CA GLY A 749 -10.73 -12.60 5.62
C GLY A 749 -11.71 -12.17 6.72
N ALA A 750 -11.55 -12.59 7.98
CA ALA A 750 -12.28 -11.98 9.08
C ALA A 750 -11.97 -10.48 9.17
N TRP A 751 -12.95 -9.65 9.53
CA TRP A 751 -12.80 -8.19 9.57
C TRP A 751 -11.68 -7.71 10.52
N TYR A 752 -11.31 -8.53 11.51
CA TYR A 752 -10.24 -8.26 12.47
C TYR A 752 -8.91 -8.91 12.09
N PHE A 753 -8.85 -9.71 11.01
CA PHE A 753 -7.66 -10.48 10.64
C PHE A 753 -6.44 -9.58 10.56
N ASP A 754 -6.48 -8.56 9.70
CA ASP A 754 -5.36 -7.64 9.49
C ASP A 754 -4.92 -6.92 10.78
N ALA A 755 -5.89 -6.55 11.63
CA ALA A 755 -5.60 -5.89 12.90
C ALA A 755 -4.87 -6.81 13.88
N VAL A 756 -5.31 -8.07 14.00
CA VAL A 756 -4.68 -9.08 14.85
C VAL A 756 -3.28 -9.41 14.35
N LEU A 757 -3.09 -9.54 13.04
CA LEU A 757 -1.78 -9.76 12.44
C LEU A 757 -0.83 -8.60 12.75
N ALA A 758 -1.25 -7.36 12.48
CA ALA A 758 -0.41 -6.19 12.71
C ALA A 758 -0.03 -6.02 14.19
N ALA A 759 -0.98 -6.22 15.10
CA ALA A 759 -0.71 -6.15 16.54
C ALA A 759 0.18 -7.29 17.04
N SER A 760 0.08 -8.48 16.45
CA SER A 760 0.95 -9.61 16.78
C SER A 760 2.37 -9.38 16.27
N ALA A 761 2.51 -8.91 15.02
CA ALA A 761 3.80 -8.56 14.42
C ALA A 761 4.50 -7.43 15.19
N ALA A 762 3.73 -6.45 15.68
CA ALA A 762 4.22 -5.40 16.56
C ALA A 762 4.51 -5.86 18.00
N GLY A 763 4.33 -7.15 18.33
CA GLY A 763 4.60 -7.71 19.65
C GLY A 763 3.62 -7.26 20.75
N LEU A 764 2.48 -6.67 20.38
CA LEU A 764 1.47 -6.16 21.33
C LEU A 764 0.65 -7.30 21.92
N ILE A 765 0.38 -8.33 21.11
CA ILE A 765 -0.37 -9.52 21.49
C ILE A 765 0.45 -10.79 21.23
N SER A 766 0.18 -11.84 21.99
CA SER A 766 0.89 -13.14 21.92
C SER A 766 -0.05 -14.35 21.94
N GLY A 767 -1.36 -14.12 21.97
CA GLY A 767 -2.36 -15.17 22.17
C GLY A 767 -2.24 -15.90 23.51
N TYR A 768 -2.93 -17.03 23.60
CA TYR A 768 -2.91 -17.95 24.74
C TYR A 768 -2.02 -19.16 24.46
N LYS A 769 -1.67 -19.90 25.52
CA LYS A 769 -0.77 -21.07 25.43
C LYS A 769 -1.28 -22.20 24.53
N ASP A 770 -2.58 -22.23 24.25
CA ASP A 770 -3.23 -23.19 23.37
C ASP A 770 -3.17 -22.79 21.88
N GLY A 771 -2.48 -21.70 21.55
CA GLY A 771 -2.36 -21.20 20.19
C GLY A 771 -3.56 -20.37 19.73
N THR A 772 -4.50 -20.03 20.61
CA THR A 772 -5.68 -19.20 20.28
C THR A 772 -5.44 -17.71 20.56
N PHE A 773 -6.15 -16.84 19.86
CA PHE A 773 -6.28 -15.42 20.15
C PHE A 773 -7.57 -15.09 20.92
N ARG A 774 -8.63 -15.85 20.69
CA ARG A 774 -10.01 -15.70 21.19
C ARG A 774 -10.65 -14.38 20.79
N PRO A 775 -10.86 -14.14 19.48
CA PRO A 775 -11.28 -12.84 18.96
C PRO A 775 -12.63 -12.36 19.51
N ASN A 776 -13.54 -13.30 19.81
CA ASN A 776 -14.91 -13.01 20.25
C ASN A 776 -15.07 -12.93 21.78
N ASP A 777 -14.06 -13.31 22.55
CA ASP A 777 -14.09 -13.18 24.01
C ASP A 777 -14.04 -11.70 24.40
N THR A 778 -14.78 -11.33 25.44
CA THR A 778 -14.69 -9.98 26.01
C THR A 778 -13.33 -9.76 26.63
N ILE A 779 -12.68 -8.64 26.30
CA ILE A 779 -11.36 -8.34 26.83
C ILE A 779 -11.42 -7.83 28.27
N THR A 780 -10.53 -8.34 29.12
CA THR A 780 -10.46 -7.97 30.53
C THR A 780 -9.55 -6.77 30.79
N ARG A 781 -9.74 -6.12 31.95
CA ARG A 781 -8.93 -4.97 32.38
C ARG A 781 -7.43 -5.30 32.47
N GLU A 782 -7.06 -6.47 32.99
CA GLU A 782 -5.65 -6.85 33.10
C GLU A 782 -5.00 -7.17 31.74
N GLU A 783 -5.77 -7.67 30.76
CA GLU A 783 -5.29 -7.92 29.40
C GLU A 783 -5.04 -6.61 28.66
N ILE A 784 -5.96 -5.65 28.77
CA ILE A 784 -5.76 -4.30 28.22
C ILE A 784 -4.52 -3.67 28.83
N SER A 785 -4.29 -3.79 30.14
CA SER A 785 -3.07 -3.27 30.77
C SER A 785 -1.81 -3.86 30.14
N VAL A 786 -1.76 -5.17 29.88
CA VAL A 786 -0.61 -5.81 29.23
C VAL A 786 -0.39 -5.28 27.81
N ILE A 787 -1.46 -5.14 27.03
CA ILE A 787 -1.36 -4.64 25.65
C ILE A 787 -0.88 -3.18 25.64
N LEU A 788 -1.44 -2.32 26.49
CA LEU A 788 -1.04 -0.92 26.58
C LEU A 788 0.38 -0.75 27.11
N SER A 789 0.80 -1.56 28.10
CA SER A 789 2.18 -1.55 28.57
C SER A 789 3.16 -1.97 27.49
N ARG A 790 2.82 -2.93 26.63
CA ARG A 790 3.65 -3.31 25.48
C ARG A 790 3.71 -2.19 24.44
N ALA A 791 2.56 -1.62 24.08
CA ALA A 791 2.46 -0.52 23.11
C ALA A 791 3.29 0.70 23.52
N LEU A 792 3.35 0.99 24.82
CA LEU A 792 4.08 2.11 25.39
C LEU A 792 5.43 1.70 26.00
N LYS A 793 5.88 0.45 25.80
CA LYS A 793 7.13 -0.11 26.35
C LYS A 793 7.33 0.20 27.86
N LEU A 794 6.26 0.14 28.63
CA LEU A 794 6.27 0.45 30.05
C LEU A 794 6.89 -0.67 30.85
N SER A 795 7.73 -0.31 31.83
CA SER A 795 8.22 -1.20 32.87
C SER A 795 7.70 -0.73 34.22
N GLY A 796 7.20 -1.65 35.03
CA GLY A 796 6.67 -1.35 36.37
C GLY A 796 7.31 -2.23 37.42
N GLN A 797 7.61 -1.66 38.59
CA GLN A 797 7.98 -2.41 39.78
C GLN A 797 6.73 -3.11 40.32
N GLU A 798 6.82 -4.39 40.70
CA GLU A 798 5.66 -5.23 41.10
C GLU A 798 4.91 -4.77 42.37
N GLN A 799 5.27 -3.63 42.98
CA GLN A 799 4.77 -3.19 44.29
C GLN A 799 3.94 -1.88 44.28
N SER A 800 3.60 -1.31 43.13
CA SER A 800 3.03 0.05 43.05
C SER A 800 1.49 0.15 43.15
N GLY A 801 0.80 -0.65 43.97
CA GLY A 801 -0.64 -0.44 44.12
C GLY A 801 -1.33 -1.07 45.33
N ASP A 802 -2.02 -0.22 46.10
CA ASP A 802 -2.83 -0.57 47.27
C ASP A 802 -4.28 -0.96 46.90
N PHE A 803 -4.43 -1.85 45.91
CA PHE A 803 -5.77 -2.37 45.58
C PHE A 803 -6.19 -3.46 46.55
N LYS A 804 -7.44 -3.41 47.03
CA LYS A 804 -8.02 -4.42 47.93
C LYS A 804 -8.09 -5.81 47.31
N ASP A 805 -8.16 -5.89 45.99
CA ASP A 805 -8.23 -7.12 45.19
C ASP A 805 -6.94 -7.38 44.39
N LYS A 806 -5.79 -6.85 44.83
CA LYS A 806 -4.50 -7.04 44.16
C LYS A 806 -4.10 -8.52 43.98
N ASP A 807 -4.56 -9.38 44.88
CA ASP A 807 -4.30 -10.82 44.81
C ASP A 807 -5.10 -11.52 43.70
N ASN A 808 -6.15 -10.89 43.17
CA ASN A 808 -6.91 -11.38 42.01
C ASN A 808 -6.24 -11.01 40.67
N ILE A 809 -5.21 -10.16 40.69
CA ILE A 809 -4.43 -9.81 39.50
C ILE A 809 -3.51 -10.98 39.17
N SER A 810 -3.60 -11.51 37.96
CA SER A 810 -2.78 -12.66 37.57
C SER A 810 -1.29 -12.31 37.55
N SER A 811 -0.43 -13.24 37.97
CA SER A 811 1.02 -13.00 38.07
C SER A 811 1.64 -12.52 36.76
N TRP A 812 1.15 -12.98 35.60
CA TRP A 812 1.65 -12.57 34.28
C TRP A 812 1.27 -11.12 33.90
N SER A 813 0.25 -10.53 34.53
CA SER A 813 -0.22 -9.16 34.22
C SER A 813 0.20 -8.12 35.28
N LYS A 814 0.67 -8.54 36.46
CA LYS A 814 0.95 -7.65 37.59
C LYS A 814 1.82 -6.44 37.24
N SER A 815 3.00 -6.67 36.65
CA SER A 815 3.92 -5.59 36.28
C SER A 815 3.26 -4.59 35.31
N ALA A 816 2.54 -5.09 34.31
CA ALA A 816 1.84 -4.24 33.35
C ALA A 816 0.67 -3.45 33.98
N VAL A 817 -0.12 -4.09 34.85
CA VAL A 817 -1.22 -3.41 35.56
C VAL A 817 -0.67 -2.25 36.39
N PHE A 818 0.37 -2.47 37.18
CA PHE A 818 0.94 -1.40 37.99
C PHE A 818 1.61 -0.32 37.15
N ALA A 819 2.31 -0.69 36.06
CA ALA A 819 2.88 0.29 35.13
C ALA A 819 1.81 1.17 34.48
N ALA A 820 0.70 0.58 34.03
CA ALA A 820 -0.40 1.31 33.40
C ALA A 820 -1.14 2.23 34.40
N VAL A 821 -1.23 1.84 35.67
CA VAL A 821 -1.77 2.68 36.75
C VAL A 821 -0.83 3.82 37.09
N GLU A 822 0.47 3.55 37.22
CA GLU A 822 1.51 4.56 37.50
C GLU A 822 1.57 5.64 36.41
N LYS A 823 1.39 5.24 35.13
CA LYS A 823 1.28 6.17 34.00
C LYS A 823 -0.09 6.83 33.85
N GLY A 824 -1.04 6.56 34.75
CA GLY A 824 -2.37 7.17 34.75
C GLY A 824 -3.28 6.74 33.61
N LEU A 825 -2.92 5.70 32.84
CA LEU A 825 -3.74 5.15 31.77
C LEU A 825 -4.99 4.52 32.36
N LEU A 826 -4.80 3.61 33.31
CA LEU A 826 -5.86 3.00 34.11
C LEU A 826 -5.89 3.56 35.53
N LYS A 827 -7.06 3.53 36.14
CA LYS A 827 -7.26 3.87 37.57
C LYS A 827 -8.09 2.76 38.24
N GLY A 828 -7.91 2.61 39.55
CA GLY A 828 -8.83 1.81 40.36
C GLY A 828 -10.19 2.48 40.53
N TYR A 829 -11.15 1.72 41.04
CA TYR A 829 -12.47 2.21 41.40
C TYR A 829 -12.44 2.89 42.78
N GLU A 830 -13.42 3.75 43.06
CA GLU A 830 -13.53 4.49 44.33
C GLU A 830 -13.59 3.59 45.57
N ASP A 831 -14.06 2.35 45.40
CA ASP A 831 -14.10 1.35 46.47
C ASP A 831 -12.71 0.77 46.83
N GLY A 832 -11.66 1.17 46.11
CA GLY A 832 -10.28 0.71 46.28
C GLY A 832 -9.95 -0.59 45.55
N THR A 833 -10.79 -1.03 44.60
CA THR A 833 -10.54 -2.24 43.79
C THR A 833 -10.03 -1.91 42.38
N PHE A 834 -9.32 -2.85 41.75
CA PHE A 834 -8.91 -2.77 40.35
C PHE A 834 -9.82 -3.56 39.40
N ARG A 835 -10.42 -4.65 39.90
CA ARG A 835 -11.31 -5.58 39.18
C ARG A 835 -10.67 -6.18 37.92
N PRO A 836 -9.54 -6.92 38.05
CA PRO A 836 -8.71 -7.33 36.91
C PRO A 836 -9.44 -8.19 35.87
N LYS A 837 -10.43 -8.98 36.29
CA LYS A 837 -11.18 -9.90 35.41
C LYS A 837 -12.43 -9.29 34.79
N ASN A 838 -12.79 -8.06 35.14
CA ASN A 838 -13.97 -7.41 34.56
C ASN A 838 -13.73 -7.06 33.10
N ALA A 839 -14.77 -7.23 32.28
CA ALA A 839 -14.79 -6.74 30.92
C ALA A 839 -14.78 -5.20 30.89
N VAL A 840 -14.16 -4.64 29.86
CA VAL A 840 -14.10 -3.19 29.63
C VAL A 840 -15.12 -2.80 28.56
N ASN A 841 -15.86 -1.73 28.81
CA ASN A 841 -16.85 -1.24 27.85
C ASN A 841 -16.25 -0.31 26.80
N ARG A 842 -17.02 -0.03 25.74
CA ARG A 842 -16.58 0.81 24.61
C ARG A 842 -16.17 2.21 25.00
N ALA A 843 -16.86 2.83 25.96
CA ALA A 843 -16.51 4.15 26.48
C ALA A 843 -15.16 4.13 27.21
N GLU A 844 -14.93 3.15 28.08
CA GLU A 844 -13.66 2.98 28.76
C GLU A 844 -12.52 2.73 27.76
N CYS A 845 -12.71 1.86 26.76
CA CYS A 845 -11.73 1.62 25.71
C CYS A 845 -11.39 2.91 24.93
N ALA A 846 -12.38 3.74 24.59
CA ALA A 846 -12.16 5.03 23.94
C ALA A 846 -11.25 5.93 24.78
N VAL A 847 -11.53 6.05 26.09
CA VAL A 847 -10.70 6.86 26.99
C VAL A 847 -9.27 6.33 27.10
N LEU A 848 -9.09 5.01 27.12
CA LEU A 848 -7.76 4.39 27.19
C LEU A 848 -6.95 4.62 25.92
N ILE A 849 -7.56 4.42 24.75
CA ILE A 849 -6.91 4.70 23.46
C ILE A 849 -6.60 6.18 23.34
N TYR A 850 -7.53 7.06 23.73
CA TYR A 850 -7.29 8.49 23.72
C TYR A 850 -6.10 8.86 24.61
N ARG A 851 -6.05 8.43 25.88
CA ARG A 851 -4.91 8.72 26.78
C ARG A 851 -3.58 8.15 26.30
N MET A 852 -3.61 7.07 25.53
CA MET A 852 -2.41 6.52 24.92
C MET A 852 -1.84 7.48 23.87
N LEU A 853 -2.72 8.03 23.00
CA LEU A 853 -2.40 8.91 21.87
C LEU A 853 -2.25 10.39 22.23
N ASP A 854 -3.15 10.88 23.07
CA ASP A 854 -3.25 12.26 23.52
C ASP A 854 -2.26 12.46 24.66
N MET A 855 -1.14 13.06 24.29
CA MET A 855 -0.14 13.51 25.20
C MET A 855 -0.42 14.96 25.59
N LYS A 856 -1.15 15.13 26.68
CA LYS A 856 -0.95 16.35 27.46
C LYS A 856 0.42 16.34 28.14
#